data_AF-A0A561UHW0-F1
#
_entry.id   AF-A0A561UHW0-F1
#
_cell.length_a   1.000
_cell.length_b   1.000
_cell.length_c   1.000
_cell.angle_alpha   90.00
_cell.angle_beta   90.00
_cell.angle_gamma   90.00
#
_symmetry.space_group_name_H-M   'P 1'
#
loop_
_entity.id
_entity.type
_entity.pdbx_description
1 polymer ?
#
loop_
_entity_poly.entity_id
_entity_poly.type
_entity_poly.pdbx_seq_one_letter_code
_entity_poly.pdbx_strand_id
1 'polypeptide(L)'
;MRTSSEPVATGRATGRWARLTAAGPRPLPERAAEFEAWRREVRGAVRRLGGAGLDPVAGTGARLVAAREAGGLVREEYLLGGPEDTVRVIATRPAGTAERLPAVVVCPGRGAVPDQVTGAVPPDHPDRNVAEHFARAGFLTLTLDYGFAGCVDPARLHGRDEAELLAQLLGQQGRPLLGVLAGDALRVLDWLPRHPHALPGRTALFGHSLGGAVALHAALAAERPVPLCVASHLGSYRVLGLGHGASVLPGLAAHADLPELFAALAPAPLHLQYGLADQALEPADSAAAGETVRALYQVAGAAGLAEVLALPMGHGTGVEEAIGFLKRVLDGPADEQGPPPVAPIRVGFTRAARAEVTAAIEQTLDSGVLTIGPLVARFEAELAPWAGGPTVAVDSGSSALEIALRDIGVTGRTVLVPVNTFIATAAGALRAGASVDFVDLEPDGLGLCPDSLRERLDQHGGSVAAVIAMHTGGYVSPLLPRVVEECHRRGIPVIEDAAHAFGSSLGGKRAGSIADYGTYSFYPTKVLTSAEGGAVTAADPARTEAFLRLRDHGRVRPGATLHDSLGSNWRLSEVHAAVGLAQLRRFAERTAARARLAARYDEQLAGLAGLRVQPVPEGSTTSWYKYLVHLDEGVDRAELKARLRAEHGIALAGEVYDLLLCDQPYFAAGFGGRAFPQAREFADRHACLPLYPELTEGEQDRVVRALHEVLG
;
A
#
# COMPACT_ATOMS: atom_id res chain seq x y z
N MET A 1 -27.06 36.77 -46.57
CA MET A 1 -27.42 38.19 -46.75
C MET A 1 -28.50 38.54 -45.72
N ARG A 2 -28.39 39.73 -45.11
CA ARG A 2 -29.14 40.29 -43.97
C ARG A 2 -28.58 39.99 -42.57
N THR A 3 -27.90 41.03 -42.09
CA THR A 3 -27.53 41.42 -40.74
C THR A 3 -28.74 41.63 -39.84
N SER A 4 -28.67 41.21 -38.58
CA SER A 4 -29.39 41.86 -37.48
C SER A 4 -28.45 42.01 -36.28
N SER A 5 -27.84 43.18 -36.23
CA SER A 5 -27.21 43.75 -35.05
C SER A 5 -28.30 44.20 -34.07
N GLU A 6 -28.52 43.44 -33.01
CA GLU A 6 -29.09 43.95 -31.76
C GLU A 6 -28.26 43.42 -30.59
N PRO A 7 -27.74 44.27 -29.70
CA PRO A 7 -27.13 43.81 -28.47
C PRO A 7 -28.25 43.34 -27.54
N VAL A 8 -28.30 42.04 -27.25
CA VAL A 8 -29.12 41.52 -26.16
C VAL A 8 -28.60 42.18 -24.89
N ALA A 9 -29.41 43.10 -24.35
CA ALA A 9 -29.15 43.80 -23.12
C ALA A 9 -28.76 42.82 -22.02
N THR A 10 -27.64 43.07 -21.35
CA THR A 10 -27.17 42.35 -20.17
C THR A 10 -28.19 42.51 -19.04
N GLY A 11 -29.15 41.58 -19.00
CA GLY A 11 -30.02 41.38 -17.86
C GLY A 11 -29.16 40.96 -16.67
N ARG A 12 -29.17 41.79 -15.62
CA ARG A 12 -28.54 41.51 -14.33
C ARG A 12 -28.89 40.08 -13.89
N ALA A 13 -27.89 39.22 -13.74
CA ALA A 13 -28.05 37.94 -13.07
C ALA A 13 -28.55 38.20 -11.65
N THR A 14 -29.82 37.85 -11.40
CA THR A 14 -30.50 37.98 -10.13
C THR A 14 -29.86 37.05 -9.09
N GLY A 15 -29.82 37.49 -7.82
CA GLY A 15 -28.96 37.01 -6.73
C GLY A 15 -29.05 35.54 -6.28
N ARG A 16 -29.66 34.63 -7.04
CA ARG A 16 -29.64 33.19 -6.76
C ARG A 16 -28.30 32.55 -7.14
N TRP A 17 -27.69 33.00 -8.25
CA TRP A 17 -26.39 32.50 -8.73
C TRP A 17 -25.19 33.17 -8.04
N ALA A 18 -25.35 34.41 -7.58
CA ALA A 18 -24.33 35.11 -6.80
C ALA A 18 -23.97 34.40 -5.48
N ARG A 19 -24.90 33.62 -4.90
CA ARG A 19 -24.61 32.80 -3.70
C ARG A 19 -23.75 31.57 -4.00
N LEU A 20 -23.75 31.06 -5.24
CA LEU A 20 -22.91 29.94 -5.65
C LEU A 20 -21.46 30.37 -5.92
N THR A 21 -21.22 31.66 -6.15
CA THR A 21 -19.89 32.28 -6.30
C THR A 21 -19.44 33.07 -5.07
N ALA A 22 -20.22 33.06 -3.98
CA ALA A 22 -20.02 33.88 -2.77
C ALA A 22 -19.00 33.34 -1.76
N ALA A 23 -18.36 32.19 -2.02
CA ALA A 23 -17.19 31.81 -1.24
C ALA A 23 -16.08 32.85 -1.52
N GLY A 24 -15.88 33.77 -0.58
CA GLY A 24 -14.76 34.70 -0.62
C GLY A 24 -13.43 33.95 -0.67
N PRO A 25 -12.36 34.55 -1.22
CA PRO A 25 -11.05 33.91 -1.24
C PRO A 25 -10.66 33.53 0.19
N ARG A 26 -10.24 32.28 0.33
CA ARG A 26 -9.76 31.77 1.61
C ARG A 26 -8.49 32.53 1.99
N PRO A 27 -8.24 32.83 3.29
CA PRO A 27 -6.97 33.41 3.69
C PRO A 27 -5.82 32.47 3.28
N LEU A 28 -4.87 33.03 2.54
CA LEU A 28 -3.65 32.34 2.13
C LEU A 28 -2.66 32.27 3.31
N PRO A 29 -1.83 31.23 3.40
CA PRO A 29 -0.84 31.12 4.47
C PRO A 29 0.22 32.22 4.34
N GLU A 30 0.56 32.87 5.46
CA GLU A 30 1.60 33.91 5.50
C GLU A 30 2.92 33.38 6.08
N ARG A 31 2.88 32.22 6.75
CA ARG A 31 4.02 31.62 7.44
C ARG A 31 4.22 30.15 7.05
N ALA A 32 5.47 29.68 7.07
CA ALA A 32 5.82 28.30 6.71
C ALA A 32 5.04 27.23 7.49
N ALA A 33 4.76 27.46 8.78
CA ALA A 33 4.00 26.51 9.61
C ALA A 33 2.52 26.39 9.18
N GLU A 34 1.92 27.48 8.70
CA GLU A 34 0.54 27.49 8.18
C GLU A 34 0.49 26.85 6.79
N PHE A 35 1.53 27.08 5.98
CA PHE A 35 1.64 26.57 4.62
C PHE A 35 1.54 25.06 4.57
N GLU A 36 2.22 24.32 5.44
CA GLU A 36 2.20 22.85 5.39
C GLU A 36 0.81 22.27 5.75
N ALA A 37 0.11 22.88 6.70
CA ALA A 37 -1.27 22.49 7.03
C ALA A 37 -2.24 22.79 5.86
N TRP A 38 -2.15 24.00 5.30
CA TRP A 38 -2.93 24.41 4.12
C TRP A 38 -2.66 23.51 2.92
N ARG A 39 -1.39 23.23 2.61
CA ARG A 39 -0.96 22.35 1.52
C ARG A 39 -1.53 20.95 1.67
N ARG A 40 -1.48 20.39 2.87
CA ARG A 40 -2.05 19.06 3.17
C ARG A 40 -3.55 19.03 2.90
N GLU A 41 -4.25 20.10 3.23
CA GLU A 41 -5.68 20.20 2.97
C GLU A 41 -6.00 20.28 1.47
N VAL A 42 -5.29 21.13 0.72
CA VAL A 42 -5.46 21.28 -0.74
C VAL A 42 -5.17 19.96 -1.46
N ARG A 43 -4.04 19.31 -1.17
CA ARG A 43 -3.70 17.99 -1.71
C ARG A 43 -4.71 16.92 -1.30
N GLY A 44 -5.20 16.99 -0.06
CA GLY A 44 -6.26 16.12 0.43
C GLY A 44 -7.57 16.30 -0.32
N ALA A 45 -7.95 17.53 -0.67
CA ALA A 45 -9.13 17.82 -1.48
C ALA A 45 -9.00 17.24 -2.90
N VAL A 46 -7.86 17.44 -3.57
CA VAL A 46 -7.58 16.84 -4.88
C VAL A 46 -7.74 15.32 -4.83
N ARG A 47 -7.16 14.65 -3.83
CA ARG A 47 -7.26 13.20 -3.67
C ARG A 47 -8.70 12.72 -3.40
N ARG A 48 -9.43 13.42 -2.53
CA ARG A 48 -10.84 13.07 -2.23
C ARG A 48 -11.73 13.25 -3.45
N LEU A 49 -11.68 14.43 -4.06
CA LEU A 49 -12.55 14.82 -5.18
C LEU A 49 -12.20 14.10 -6.47
N GLY A 50 -10.92 13.77 -6.70
CA GLY A 50 -10.48 12.96 -7.83
C GLY A 50 -11.09 11.56 -7.84
N GLY A 51 -11.71 11.13 -6.74
CA GLY A 51 -12.55 9.94 -6.75
C GLY A 51 -11.75 8.69 -7.08
N ALA A 52 -12.43 7.60 -7.41
CA ALA A 52 -11.79 6.36 -7.84
C ALA A 52 -11.03 6.51 -9.18
N GLY A 53 -11.06 7.69 -9.80
CA GLY A 53 -10.28 7.98 -11.00
C GLY A 53 -8.79 8.10 -10.72
N LEU A 54 -8.39 8.63 -9.56
CA LEU A 54 -6.97 8.78 -9.20
C LEU A 54 -6.31 7.47 -8.74
N ASP A 55 -7.07 6.42 -8.48
CA ASP A 55 -6.53 5.16 -8.00
C ASP A 55 -5.92 4.38 -9.18
N PRO A 56 -4.62 4.05 -9.15
CA PRO A 56 -4.07 3.13 -10.13
C PRO A 56 -4.76 1.77 -9.96
N VAL A 57 -5.39 1.26 -11.03
CA VAL A 57 -6.01 -0.07 -11.01
C VAL A 57 -4.90 -1.12 -10.89
N ALA A 58 -5.08 -2.07 -9.97
CA ALA A 58 -4.09 -3.11 -9.68
C ALA A 58 -4.02 -4.17 -10.80
N GLY A 59 -2.80 -4.47 -11.28
CA GLY A 59 -2.45 -5.54 -12.24
C GLY A 59 -2.12 -5.03 -13.66
N THR A 60 -1.34 -5.69 -14.53
CA THR A 60 -0.35 -6.79 -14.46
C THR A 60 0.62 -6.53 -15.63
N GLY A 61 1.76 -5.88 -15.38
CA GLY A 61 2.80 -5.64 -16.38
C GLY A 61 2.48 -4.60 -17.46
N ALA A 62 3.52 -4.15 -18.17
CA ALA A 62 3.40 -3.38 -19.40
C ALA A 62 3.69 -4.29 -20.58
N ARG A 63 2.86 -4.23 -21.61
CA ARG A 63 3.01 -5.04 -22.82
C ARG A 63 3.41 -4.17 -23.99
N LEU A 64 4.58 -4.45 -24.59
CA LEU A 64 4.98 -3.85 -25.85
C LEU A 64 4.05 -4.34 -26.98
N VAL A 65 3.55 -3.42 -27.79
CA VAL A 65 2.59 -3.69 -28.87
C VAL A 65 3.17 -3.36 -30.24
N ALA A 66 3.97 -2.30 -30.32
CA ALA A 66 4.66 -1.92 -31.54
C ALA A 66 5.99 -1.23 -31.22
N ALA A 67 6.98 -1.39 -32.09
CA ALA A 67 8.21 -0.62 -32.06
C ALA A 67 8.53 -0.15 -33.48
N ARG A 68 8.91 1.12 -33.65
CA ARG A 68 9.25 1.71 -34.94
C ARG A 68 10.44 2.64 -34.80
N GLU A 69 11.34 2.63 -35.79
CA GLU A 69 12.44 3.57 -35.88
C GLU A 69 12.26 4.46 -37.11
N ALA A 70 12.22 5.77 -36.90
CA ALA A 70 12.09 6.76 -37.96
C ALA A 70 12.65 8.12 -37.53
N GLY A 71 13.37 8.80 -38.41
CA GLY A 71 13.91 10.14 -38.15
C GLY A 71 14.97 10.19 -37.04
N GLY A 72 15.71 9.09 -36.83
CA GLY A 72 16.70 8.97 -35.76
C GLY A 72 16.12 8.77 -34.36
N LEU A 73 14.82 8.46 -34.25
CA LEU A 73 14.13 8.17 -32.99
C LEU A 73 13.51 6.76 -33.05
N VAL A 74 13.61 6.04 -31.94
CA VAL A 74 12.87 4.80 -31.69
C VAL A 74 11.63 5.13 -30.87
N ARG A 75 10.47 4.63 -31.31
CA ARG A 75 9.17 4.77 -30.67
C ARG A 75 8.62 3.39 -30.33
N GLU A 76 8.35 3.16 -29.06
CA GLU A 76 7.83 1.91 -28.51
C GLU A 76 6.46 2.17 -27.89
N GLU A 77 5.45 1.44 -28.36
CA GLU A 77 4.08 1.54 -27.88
C GLU A 77 3.78 0.45 -26.86
N TYR A 78 3.35 0.84 -25.67
CA TYR A 78 3.00 -0.02 -24.56
C TYR A 78 1.52 0.10 -24.21
N LEU A 79 0.95 -1.01 -23.76
CA LEU A 79 -0.32 -1.07 -23.07
C LEU A 79 -0.08 -1.42 -21.60
N LEU A 80 -0.53 -0.54 -20.69
CA LEU A 80 -0.39 -0.70 -19.24
C LEU A 80 -1.76 -0.98 -18.63
N GLY A 81 -1.88 -2.03 -17.83
CA GLY A 81 -3.13 -2.41 -17.15
C GLY A 81 -3.82 -3.64 -17.77
N GLY A 82 -5.09 -3.83 -17.42
CA GLY A 82 -5.91 -4.97 -17.86
C GLY A 82 -6.76 -4.69 -19.10
N PRO A 83 -7.44 -5.71 -19.67
CA PRO A 83 -8.19 -5.61 -20.93
C PRO A 83 -9.29 -4.52 -20.96
N GLU A 84 -9.88 -4.21 -19.81
CA GLU A 84 -10.98 -3.24 -19.70
C GLU A 84 -10.53 -1.86 -19.18
N ASP A 85 -9.28 -1.72 -18.74
CA ASP A 85 -8.70 -0.48 -18.17
C ASP A 85 -7.22 -0.34 -18.58
N THR A 86 -7.01 -0.21 -19.89
CA THR A 86 -5.68 -0.10 -20.49
C THR A 86 -5.31 1.36 -20.75
N VAL A 87 -4.10 1.75 -20.35
CA VAL A 87 -3.46 3.01 -20.73
C VAL A 87 -2.50 2.75 -21.87
N ARG A 88 -2.67 3.47 -22.98
CA ARG A 88 -1.76 3.44 -24.12
C ARG A 88 -0.65 4.46 -23.90
N VAL A 89 0.59 4.02 -24.07
CA VAL A 89 1.80 4.79 -23.78
C VAL A 89 2.76 4.68 -24.94
N ILE A 90 3.37 5.78 -25.36
CA ILE A 90 4.42 5.77 -26.38
C ILE A 90 5.72 6.30 -25.78
N ALA A 91 6.71 5.42 -25.63
CA ALA A 91 8.05 5.78 -25.22
C ALA A 91 8.89 6.16 -26.45
N THR A 92 9.48 7.35 -26.45
CA THR A 92 10.30 7.90 -27.55
C THR A 92 11.72 8.15 -27.06
N ARG A 93 12.72 7.70 -27.83
CA ARG A 93 14.14 7.88 -27.54
C ARG A 93 15.00 8.05 -28.80
N PRO A 94 16.23 8.57 -28.71
CA PRO A 94 17.21 8.51 -29.80
C PRO A 94 17.56 7.08 -30.25
N ALA A 95 17.82 6.91 -31.54
CA ALA A 95 18.31 5.66 -32.13
C ALA A 95 19.83 5.49 -31.92
N GLY A 96 20.31 4.24 -31.88
CA GLY A 96 21.74 3.92 -31.87
C GLY A 96 22.49 4.12 -30.54
N THR A 97 21.79 4.39 -29.44
CA THR A 97 22.40 4.69 -28.13
C THR A 97 22.29 3.48 -27.20
N ALA A 98 23.44 2.93 -26.78
CA ALA A 98 23.51 1.77 -25.89
C ALA A 98 23.31 2.09 -24.39
N GLU A 99 23.49 3.36 -24.01
CA GLU A 99 23.22 3.83 -22.65
C GLU A 99 21.71 3.89 -22.38
N ARG A 100 21.32 3.79 -21.10
CA ARG A 100 19.94 4.08 -20.68
C ARG A 100 19.67 5.55 -20.92
N LEU A 101 19.19 5.88 -22.13
CA LEU A 101 18.88 7.25 -22.47
C LEU A 101 17.48 7.62 -21.99
N PRO A 102 17.32 8.80 -21.37
CA PRO A 102 16.03 9.34 -21.00
C PRO A 102 14.95 9.15 -22.09
N ALA A 103 13.81 8.56 -21.71
CA ALA A 103 12.70 8.27 -22.61
C ALA A 103 11.57 9.28 -22.40
N VAL A 104 11.09 9.91 -23.47
CA VAL A 104 9.88 10.73 -23.37
C VAL A 104 8.67 9.84 -23.56
N VAL A 105 7.80 9.83 -22.55
CA VAL A 105 6.56 9.08 -22.62
C VAL A 105 5.41 10.01 -22.94
N VAL A 106 4.66 9.68 -23.97
CA VAL A 106 3.41 10.35 -24.29
C VAL A 106 2.25 9.50 -23.79
N CYS A 107 1.37 10.09 -22.98
CA CYS A 107 0.04 9.56 -22.71
C CYS A 107 -0.95 10.37 -23.56
N PRO A 108 -1.30 9.90 -24.77
CA PRO A 108 -2.11 10.66 -25.72
C PRO A 108 -3.60 10.80 -25.30
N GLY A 109 -4.01 10.25 -24.16
CA GLY A 109 -5.42 10.03 -23.87
C GLY A 109 -6.04 8.96 -24.74
N ARG A 110 -7.37 8.86 -24.68
CA ARG A 110 -8.13 7.89 -25.49
C ARG A 110 -8.35 8.46 -26.88
N GLY A 111 -7.61 7.98 -27.88
CA GLY A 111 -7.87 8.24 -29.30
C GLY A 111 -7.19 9.46 -29.93
N ALA A 112 -6.30 10.18 -29.24
CA ALA A 112 -5.54 11.25 -29.92
C ALA A 112 -4.68 10.69 -31.06
N VAL A 113 -4.31 11.54 -32.01
CA VAL A 113 -3.40 11.24 -33.13
C VAL A 113 -1.96 11.32 -32.59
N PRO A 114 -1.40 10.22 -32.07
CA PRO A 114 -0.15 10.28 -31.31
C PRO A 114 1.02 10.61 -32.23
N ASP A 115 0.85 10.37 -33.53
CA ASP A 115 1.84 10.63 -34.57
C ASP A 115 2.15 12.13 -34.70
N GLN A 116 1.20 13.04 -34.41
CA GLN A 116 1.46 14.49 -34.43
C GLN A 116 2.25 14.95 -33.20
N VAL A 117 1.92 14.39 -32.02
CA VAL A 117 2.55 14.74 -30.73
C VAL A 117 3.96 14.16 -30.61
N THR A 118 4.16 12.96 -31.16
CA THR A 118 5.47 12.26 -31.18
C THR A 118 6.34 12.65 -32.38
N GLY A 119 5.87 13.54 -33.26
CA GLY A 119 6.59 13.99 -34.46
C GLY A 119 6.76 12.92 -35.54
N ALA A 120 5.92 11.88 -35.55
CA ALA A 120 5.91 10.87 -36.61
C ALA A 120 5.24 11.37 -37.90
N VAL A 121 4.36 12.37 -37.81
CA VAL A 121 3.86 13.16 -38.95
C VAL A 121 4.09 14.66 -38.68
N PRO A 122 4.19 15.51 -39.71
CA PRO A 122 4.32 16.95 -39.52
C PRO A 122 3.17 17.47 -38.63
N PRO A 123 3.47 18.22 -37.57
CA PRO A 123 2.43 18.78 -36.74
C PRO A 123 1.73 19.91 -37.52
N ASP A 124 0.45 20.10 -37.22
CA ASP A 124 -0.34 21.22 -37.74
C ASP A 124 0.01 22.56 -37.07
N HIS A 125 0.74 22.52 -35.94
CA HIS A 125 1.35 23.67 -35.29
C HIS A 125 2.80 23.35 -34.84
N PRO A 126 3.79 24.25 -35.01
CA PRO A 126 5.21 23.95 -34.81
C PRO A 126 5.63 23.49 -33.41
N ASP A 127 4.81 23.72 -32.40
CA ASP A 127 5.08 23.39 -31.00
C ASP A 127 4.32 22.14 -30.52
N ARG A 128 3.56 21.46 -31.38
CA ARG A 128 2.75 20.29 -30.99
C ARG A 128 3.57 19.00 -30.86
N ASN A 129 4.74 18.92 -31.48
CA ASN A 129 5.64 17.77 -31.42
C ASN A 129 6.61 17.82 -30.22
N VAL A 130 6.22 18.41 -29.08
CA VAL A 130 7.09 18.62 -27.89
C VAL A 130 7.82 17.35 -27.47
N ALA A 131 7.18 16.18 -27.58
CA ALA A 131 7.78 14.91 -27.19
C ALA A 131 9.02 14.56 -28.03
N GLU A 132 9.02 14.89 -29.33
CA GLU A 132 10.20 14.73 -30.18
C GLU A 132 11.33 15.66 -29.71
N HIS A 133 11.02 16.94 -29.44
CA HIS A 133 12.01 17.92 -28.99
C HIS A 133 12.67 17.48 -27.68
N PHE A 134 11.87 17.02 -26.71
CA PHE A 134 12.37 16.50 -25.43
C PHE A 134 13.17 15.20 -25.60
N ALA A 135 12.79 14.31 -26.52
CA ALA A 135 13.51 13.07 -26.77
C ALA A 135 14.88 13.34 -27.40
N ARG A 136 14.93 14.30 -28.34
CA ARG A 136 16.19 14.76 -28.95
C ARG A 136 17.10 15.48 -27.96
N ALA A 137 16.51 16.20 -27.02
CA ALA A 137 17.24 16.86 -25.94
C ALA A 137 17.66 15.91 -24.80
N GLY A 138 17.16 14.66 -24.80
CA GLY A 138 17.51 13.64 -23.83
C GLY A 138 16.84 13.83 -22.47
N PHE A 139 15.50 13.93 -22.40
CA PHE A 139 14.76 13.97 -21.13
C PHE A 139 13.86 12.76 -20.88
N LEU A 140 13.77 12.39 -19.60
CA LEU A 140 12.83 11.41 -19.10
C LEU A 140 11.63 12.17 -18.54
N THR A 141 10.65 12.42 -19.39
CA THR A 141 9.45 13.19 -19.03
C THR A 141 8.19 12.49 -19.51
N LEU A 142 7.11 12.68 -18.77
CA LEU A 142 5.78 12.30 -19.18
C LEU A 142 5.10 13.52 -19.78
N THR A 143 4.98 13.52 -21.11
CA THR A 143 4.22 14.50 -21.88
C THR A 143 2.76 14.07 -21.90
N LEU A 144 1.90 14.90 -21.34
CA LEU A 144 0.47 14.71 -21.31
C LEU A 144 -0.16 15.61 -22.38
N ASP A 145 -0.70 15.00 -23.43
CA ASP A 145 -1.48 15.67 -24.46
C ASP A 145 -2.73 14.82 -24.70
N TYR A 146 -3.89 15.33 -24.32
CA TYR A 146 -5.13 14.58 -24.33
C TYR A 146 -6.00 15.03 -25.50
N GLY A 147 -6.23 14.13 -26.44
CA GLY A 147 -7.29 14.24 -27.44
C GLY A 147 -8.46 13.34 -27.08
N PHE A 148 -9.69 13.85 -27.19
CA PHE A 148 -10.95 13.08 -27.06
C PHE A 148 -11.55 12.79 -28.44
N ALA A 149 -10.71 12.52 -29.43
CA ALA A 149 -11.17 12.31 -30.79
C ALA A 149 -11.30 10.80 -31.04
N GLY A 150 -12.53 10.27 -30.95
CA GLY A 150 -12.84 8.93 -31.46
C GLY A 150 -12.70 7.80 -30.44
N CYS A 151 -12.70 8.08 -29.14
CA CYS A 151 -12.85 7.03 -28.13
C CYS A 151 -14.29 6.63 -27.87
N VAL A 152 -15.25 7.46 -28.30
CA VAL A 152 -16.66 7.13 -28.34
C VAL A 152 -17.10 7.03 -29.80
N ASP A 153 -17.85 5.98 -30.12
CA ASP A 153 -18.52 5.85 -31.42
C ASP A 153 -19.27 7.16 -31.74
N PRO A 154 -18.98 7.82 -32.89
CA PRO A 154 -19.65 9.06 -33.27
C PRO A 154 -21.19 8.98 -33.25
N ALA A 155 -21.76 7.79 -33.52
CA ALA A 155 -23.20 7.57 -33.42
C ALA A 155 -23.73 7.71 -31.98
N ARG A 156 -22.91 7.41 -30.97
CA ARG A 156 -23.24 7.54 -29.54
C ARG A 156 -23.07 8.95 -29.00
N LEU A 157 -22.27 9.78 -29.66
CA LEU A 157 -22.08 11.19 -29.27
C LEU A 157 -23.38 12.00 -29.39
N HIS A 158 -24.25 11.67 -30.35
CA HIS A 158 -25.49 12.42 -30.64
C HIS A 158 -25.23 13.93 -30.80
N GLY A 159 -24.11 14.30 -31.42
CA GLY A 159 -23.70 15.69 -31.63
C GLY A 159 -23.10 16.39 -30.39
N ARG A 160 -22.87 15.68 -29.28
CA ARG A 160 -22.20 16.21 -28.09
C ARG A 160 -20.68 16.08 -28.18
N ASP A 161 -19.98 16.94 -27.46
CA ASP A 161 -18.55 16.81 -27.21
C ASP A 161 -18.25 15.50 -26.47
N GLU A 162 -17.21 14.78 -26.92
CA GLU A 162 -16.85 13.47 -26.41
C GLU A 162 -16.40 13.53 -24.94
N ALA A 163 -15.60 14.52 -24.57
CA ALA A 163 -15.13 14.67 -23.20
C ALA A 163 -16.28 15.00 -22.25
N GLU A 164 -17.24 15.82 -22.69
CA GLU A 164 -18.43 16.14 -21.91
C GLU A 164 -19.29 14.89 -21.64
N LEU A 165 -19.47 14.04 -22.66
CA LEU A 165 -20.16 12.76 -22.48
C LEU A 165 -19.41 11.84 -21.49
N LEU A 166 -18.09 11.73 -21.62
CA LEU A 166 -17.27 10.91 -20.72
C LEU A 166 -17.29 11.45 -19.29
N ALA A 167 -17.21 12.78 -19.11
CA ALA A 167 -17.29 13.42 -17.80
C ALA A 167 -18.62 13.13 -17.11
N GLN A 168 -19.73 13.15 -17.85
CA GLN A 168 -21.05 12.79 -17.32
C GLN A 168 -21.12 11.30 -16.94
N LEU A 169 -20.68 10.40 -17.83
CA LEU A 169 -20.73 8.95 -17.59
C LEU A 169 -19.86 8.53 -16.41
N LEU A 170 -18.60 8.97 -16.39
CA LEU A 170 -17.66 8.62 -15.33
C LEU A 170 -18.00 9.34 -14.02
N GLY A 171 -18.54 10.57 -14.10
CA GLY A 171 -19.06 11.31 -12.95
C GLY A 171 -20.17 10.57 -12.20
N GLN A 172 -21.09 9.91 -12.92
CA GLN A 172 -22.13 9.05 -12.31
C GLN A 172 -21.55 7.85 -11.54
N GLN A 173 -20.32 7.44 -11.85
CA GLN A 173 -19.62 6.35 -11.19
C GLN A 173 -18.67 6.83 -10.07
N GLY A 174 -18.68 8.13 -9.74
CA GLY A 174 -17.74 8.69 -8.76
C GLY A 174 -16.28 8.74 -9.26
N ARG A 175 -16.08 8.74 -10.58
CA ARG A 175 -14.77 8.81 -11.26
C ARG A 175 -14.74 10.06 -12.13
N PRO A 176 -14.47 11.27 -11.61
CA PRO A 176 -14.38 12.45 -12.48
C PRO A 176 -13.35 12.22 -13.58
N LEU A 177 -13.64 12.70 -14.80
CA LEU A 177 -12.80 12.46 -15.98
C LEU A 177 -11.35 12.90 -15.73
N LEU A 178 -11.14 14.13 -15.24
CA LEU A 178 -9.80 14.60 -14.86
C LEU A 178 -9.11 13.69 -13.82
N GLY A 179 -9.87 13.13 -12.87
CA GLY A 179 -9.35 12.16 -11.91
C GLY A 179 -8.83 10.90 -12.61
N VAL A 180 -9.58 10.36 -13.57
CA VAL A 180 -9.17 9.20 -14.38
C VAL A 180 -7.91 9.50 -15.18
N LEU A 181 -7.87 10.63 -15.89
CA LEU A 181 -6.69 11.01 -16.69
C LEU A 181 -5.45 11.22 -15.80
N ALA A 182 -5.62 11.80 -14.61
CA ALA A 182 -4.53 11.97 -13.65
C ALA A 182 -4.09 10.62 -13.04
N GLY A 183 -5.02 9.68 -12.82
CA GLY A 183 -4.71 8.30 -12.41
C GLY A 183 -3.91 7.54 -13.48
N ASP A 184 -4.24 7.74 -14.76
CA ASP A 184 -3.48 7.19 -15.88
C ASP A 184 -2.06 7.76 -15.89
N ALA A 185 -1.90 9.07 -15.70
CA ALA A 185 -0.59 9.71 -15.59
C ALA A 185 0.23 9.17 -14.39
N LEU A 186 -0.39 8.97 -13.23
CA LEU A 186 0.27 8.37 -12.06
C LEU A 186 0.76 6.93 -12.34
N ARG A 187 -0.06 6.13 -13.02
CA ARG A 187 0.31 4.76 -13.42
C ARG A 187 1.55 4.76 -14.31
N VAL A 188 1.65 5.72 -15.22
CA VAL A 188 2.82 5.88 -16.10
C VAL A 188 4.03 6.38 -15.30
N LEU A 189 3.85 7.32 -14.38
CA LEU A 189 4.93 7.77 -13.48
C LEU A 189 5.51 6.65 -12.62
N ASP A 190 4.69 5.69 -12.20
CA ASP A 190 5.15 4.52 -11.46
C ASP A 190 5.89 3.52 -12.35
N TRP A 191 5.42 3.33 -13.58
CA TRP A 191 6.03 2.41 -14.54
C TRP A 191 7.37 2.92 -15.10
N LEU A 192 7.46 4.21 -15.38
CA LEU A 192 8.55 4.83 -16.14
C LEU A 192 9.95 4.56 -15.55
N PRO A 193 10.20 4.64 -14.23
CA PRO A 193 11.51 4.31 -13.64
C PRO A 193 11.92 2.84 -13.81
N ARG A 194 10.98 1.93 -14.13
CA ARG A 194 11.25 0.50 -14.35
C ARG A 194 11.51 0.19 -15.82
N HIS A 195 11.34 1.16 -16.72
CA HIS A 195 11.58 0.96 -18.13
C HIS A 195 13.08 0.69 -18.41
N PRO A 196 13.46 -0.32 -19.21
CA PRO A 196 14.85 -0.73 -19.41
C PRO A 196 15.78 0.39 -19.89
N HIS A 197 15.22 1.34 -20.64
CA HIS A 197 15.95 2.47 -21.20
C HIS A 197 15.84 3.76 -20.38
N ALA A 198 15.00 3.82 -19.35
CA ALA A 198 14.87 5.02 -18.52
C ALA A 198 15.95 5.08 -17.43
N LEU A 199 16.40 6.29 -17.08
CA LEU A 199 17.23 6.54 -15.89
C LEU A 199 16.32 6.75 -14.67
N PRO A 200 16.32 5.84 -13.69
CA PRO A 200 15.53 6.04 -12.47
C PRO A 200 15.93 7.32 -11.75
N GLY A 201 14.95 8.07 -11.24
CA GLY A 201 15.19 9.30 -10.46
C GLY A 201 15.25 10.60 -11.27
N ARG A 202 15.21 10.54 -12.61
CA ARG A 202 15.17 11.73 -13.48
C ARG A 202 13.81 11.94 -14.15
N THR A 203 12.72 11.89 -13.39
CA THR A 203 11.36 11.97 -13.98
C THR A 203 10.72 13.34 -13.75
N ALA A 204 10.17 13.94 -14.81
CA ALA A 204 9.33 15.14 -14.75
C ALA A 204 7.98 14.93 -15.45
N LEU A 205 7.04 15.84 -15.18
CA LEU A 205 5.78 15.97 -15.90
C LEU A 205 5.81 17.21 -16.80
N PHE A 206 5.29 17.05 -18.01
CA PHE A 206 4.98 18.15 -18.89
C PHE A 206 3.51 18.10 -19.33
N GLY A 207 2.82 19.24 -19.32
CA GLY A 207 1.47 19.35 -19.85
C GLY A 207 1.23 20.68 -20.57
N HIS A 208 0.60 20.61 -21.74
CA HIS A 208 0.14 21.79 -22.48
C HIS A 208 -1.38 21.91 -22.38
N SER A 209 -1.91 23.10 -22.10
CA SER A 209 -3.34 23.38 -22.03
C SER A 209 -4.07 22.38 -21.12
N LEU A 210 -4.99 21.57 -21.65
CA LEU A 210 -5.67 20.52 -20.90
C LEU A 210 -4.70 19.49 -20.28
N GLY A 211 -3.63 19.14 -20.99
CA GLY A 211 -2.57 18.29 -20.45
C GLY A 211 -1.92 18.89 -19.20
N GLY A 212 -1.88 20.22 -19.10
CA GLY A 212 -1.44 20.96 -17.92
C GLY A 212 -2.34 20.71 -16.70
N ALA A 213 -3.66 20.67 -16.89
CA ALA A 213 -4.60 20.32 -15.82
C ALA A 213 -4.35 18.91 -15.30
N VAL A 214 -4.16 17.94 -16.20
CA VAL A 214 -3.89 16.54 -15.82
C VAL A 214 -2.53 16.42 -15.12
N ALA A 215 -1.49 17.06 -15.65
CA ALA A 215 -0.15 17.07 -15.08
C ALA A 215 -0.14 17.63 -13.65
N LEU A 216 -0.82 18.76 -13.44
CA LEU A 216 -0.98 19.38 -12.12
C LEU A 216 -1.67 18.43 -11.13
N HIS A 217 -2.79 17.81 -11.52
CA HIS A 217 -3.54 16.94 -10.63
C HIS A 217 -2.80 15.62 -10.34
N ALA A 218 -2.06 15.08 -11.32
CA ALA A 218 -1.18 13.95 -11.11
C ALA A 218 -0.04 14.30 -10.13
N ALA A 219 0.62 15.45 -10.30
CA ALA A 219 1.68 15.92 -9.39
C ALA A 219 1.16 16.18 -7.96
N LEU A 220 -0.06 16.70 -7.82
CA LEU A 220 -0.72 16.89 -6.52
C LEU A 220 -1.13 15.56 -5.85
N ALA A 221 -1.44 14.55 -6.67
CA ALA A 221 -1.80 13.21 -6.19
C ALA A 221 -0.59 12.28 -5.98
N ALA A 222 0.57 12.57 -6.56
CA ALA A 222 1.79 11.77 -6.41
C ALA A 222 2.23 11.66 -4.94
N GLU A 223 2.89 10.54 -4.58
CA GLU A 223 3.43 10.31 -3.23
C GLU A 223 4.72 11.09 -2.97
N ARG A 224 5.48 11.37 -4.03
CA ARG A 224 6.72 12.15 -3.99
C ARG A 224 6.55 13.48 -4.75
N PRO A 225 7.36 14.51 -4.44
CA PRO A 225 7.48 15.70 -5.29
C PRO A 225 7.89 15.28 -6.71
N VAL A 226 7.22 15.83 -7.72
CA VAL A 226 7.53 15.59 -9.14
C VAL A 226 7.74 16.96 -9.80
N PRO A 227 8.90 17.22 -10.42
CA PRO A 227 9.09 18.43 -11.22
C PRO A 227 8.00 18.57 -12.27
N LEU A 228 7.41 19.76 -12.39
CA LEU A 228 6.28 20.02 -13.26
C LEU A 228 6.56 21.20 -14.18
N CYS A 229 6.38 21.00 -15.49
CA CYS A 229 6.38 22.05 -16.49
C CYS A 229 4.99 22.14 -17.14
N VAL A 230 4.35 23.30 -17.07
CA VAL A 230 3.02 23.52 -17.67
C VAL A 230 3.04 24.72 -18.61
N ALA A 231 2.49 24.53 -19.80
CA ALA A 231 2.30 25.58 -20.80
C ALA A 231 0.82 25.86 -21.05
N SER A 232 0.47 27.14 -21.17
CA SER A 232 -0.86 27.61 -21.57
C SER A 232 -2.02 27.10 -20.69
N HIS A 233 -1.76 26.97 -19.39
CA HIS A 233 -2.75 26.65 -18.36
C HIS A 233 -2.43 27.37 -17.04
N LEU A 234 -2.68 28.68 -17.01
CA LEU A 234 -2.49 29.56 -15.86
C LEU A 234 -3.58 30.63 -15.84
N GLY A 235 -3.99 31.07 -14.66
CA GLY A 235 -5.09 32.01 -14.44
C GLY A 235 -5.91 31.60 -13.22
N SER A 236 -7.09 32.18 -13.04
CA SER A 236 -8.06 31.81 -12.02
C SER A 236 -9.19 30.99 -12.64
N TYR A 237 -9.71 30.00 -11.92
CA TYR A 237 -10.87 29.23 -12.38
C TYR A 237 -12.12 30.10 -12.58
N ARG A 238 -12.15 31.31 -12.01
CA ARG A 238 -13.25 32.26 -12.21
C ARG A 238 -13.20 32.94 -13.58
N VAL A 239 -12.01 33.12 -14.13
CA VAL A 239 -11.77 33.81 -15.41
C VAL A 239 -11.60 32.79 -16.54
N LEU A 240 -10.94 31.66 -16.27
CA LEU A 240 -10.81 30.56 -17.21
C LEU A 240 -12.18 29.94 -17.50
N GLY A 241 -12.48 29.72 -18.78
CA GLY A 241 -13.69 29.01 -19.19
C GLY A 241 -13.66 27.55 -18.72
N LEU A 242 -14.29 27.25 -17.58
CA LEU A 242 -14.35 25.90 -16.96
C LEU A 242 -15.23 24.88 -17.72
N GLY A 243 -15.63 25.18 -18.96
CA GLY A 243 -16.68 24.47 -19.69
C GLY A 243 -16.33 23.05 -20.16
N HIS A 244 -15.27 22.43 -19.63
CA HIS A 244 -14.80 21.12 -20.06
C HIS A 244 -14.52 20.21 -18.86
N GLY A 245 -15.23 19.07 -18.76
CA GLY A 245 -15.16 18.15 -17.62
C GLY A 245 -13.79 17.49 -17.34
N ALA A 246 -12.79 17.77 -18.17
CA ALA A 246 -11.40 17.37 -17.97
C ALA A 246 -10.49 18.48 -17.41
N SER A 247 -11.00 19.71 -17.21
CA SER A 247 -10.20 20.88 -16.80
C SER A 247 -10.19 21.17 -15.29
N VAL A 248 -11.22 20.72 -14.57
CA VAL A 248 -11.38 20.97 -13.13
C VAL A 248 -12.10 19.79 -12.45
N LEU A 249 -11.68 19.44 -11.24
CA LEU A 249 -12.40 18.46 -10.44
C LEU A 249 -13.69 19.08 -9.86
N PRO A 250 -14.85 18.42 -10.01
CA PRO A 250 -16.10 18.90 -9.40
C PRO A 250 -15.94 19.14 -7.89
N GLY A 251 -16.28 20.34 -7.43
CA GLY A 251 -16.16 20.75 -6.02
C GLY A 251 -14.80 21.32 -5.60
N LEU A 252 -13.78 21.30 -6.46
CA LEU A 252 -12.42 21.71 -6.08
C LEU A 252 -12.32 23.21 -5.75
N ALA A 253 -13.11 24.04 -6.44
CA ALA A 253 -13.17 25.48 -6.22
C ALA A 253 -13.66 25.88 -4.80
N ALA A 254 -14.20 24.93 -4.01
CA ALA A 254 -14.50 25.16 -2.60
C ALA A 254 -13.26 25.08 -1.69
N HIS A 255 -12.15 24.55 -2.21
CA HIS A 255 -10.93 24.27 -1.45
C HIS A 255 -9.73 25.11 -1.91
N ALA A 256 -9.58 25.32 -3.21
CA ALA A 256 -8.47 26.07 -3.80
C ALA A 256 -8.82 26.60 -5.20
N ASP A 257 -8.24 27.73 -5.57
CA ASP A 257 -8.18 28.21 -6.97
C ASP A 257 -6.96 27.64 -7.70
N LEU A 258 -6.87 27.80 -9.02
CA LEU A 258 -5.77 27.26 -9.83
C LEU A 258 -4.34 27.68 -9.39
N PRO A 259 -4.03 28.96 -9.06
CA PRO A 259 -2.69 29.31 -8.58
C PRO A 259 -2.36 28.67 -7.22
N GLU A 260 -3.37 28.47 -6.38
CA GLU A 260 -3.24 27.78 -5.09
C GLU A 260 -2.90 26.29 -5.28
N LEU A 261 -3.48 25.65 -6.30
CA LEU A 261 -3.14 24.27 -6.66
C LEU A 261 -1.68 24.14 -7.09
N PHE A 262 -1.19 25.05 -7.94
CA PHE A 262 0.22 25.08 -8.33
C PHE A 262 1.15 25.33 -7.14
N ALA A 263 0.78 26.27 -6.26
CA ALA A 263 1.52 26.55 -5.04
C ALA A 263 1.59 25.34 -4.08
N ALA A 264 0.55 24.52 -3.99
CA ALA A 264 0.52 23.31 -3.17
C ALA A 264 1.49 22.19 -3.63
N LEU A 265 2.16 22.37 -4.78
CA LEU A 265 3.25 21.49 -5.22
C LEU A 265 4.57 21.72 -4.49
N ALA A 266 4.79 22.91 -3.91
CA ALA A 266 6.05 23.23 -3.25
C ALA A 266 6.42 22.15 -2.21
N PRO A 267 7.71 21.76 -2.10
CA PRO A 267 8.87 22.35 -2.76
C PRO A 267 9.23 21.71 -4.12
N ALA A 268 8.31 21.07 -4.84
CA ALA A 268 8.63 20.51 -6.15
C ALA A 268 9.04 21.63 -7.14
N PRO A 269 10.06 21.43 -8.00
CA PRO A 269 10.38 22.38 -9.06
C PRO A 269 9.20 22.59 -10.00
N LEU A 270 8.91 23.84 -10.34
CA LEU A 270 7.74 24.24 -11.10
C LEU A 270 8.11 25.26 -12.18
N HIS A 271 7.76 24.96 -13.42
CA HIS A 271 7.81 25.88 -14.55
C HIS A 271 6.40 26.11 -15.09
N LEU A 272 5.97 27.37 -15.12
CA LEU A 272 4.72 27.80 -15.74
C LEU A 272 5.04 28.77 -16.87
N GLN A 273 4.41 28.60 -18.02
CA GLN A 273 4.56 29.53 -19.14
C GLN A 273 3.21 29.78 -19.82
N TYR A 274 3.02 31.01 -20.31
CA TYR A 274 1.81 31.43 -21.01
C TYR A 274 2.11 32.49 -22.08
N GLY A 275 1.26 32.57 -23.09
CA GLY A 275 1.41 33.52 -24.20
C GLY A 275 0.79 34.88 -23.92
N LEU A 276 1.50 35.96 -24.30
CA LEU A 276 0.97 37.33 -24.26
C LEU A 276 -0.08 37.61 -25.35
N ALA A 277 -0.11 36.78 -26.41
CA ALA A 277 -1.09 36.85 -27.49
C ALA A 277 -2.06 35.64 -27.46
N ASP A 278 -2.16 34.95 -26.33
CA ASP A 278 -3.08 33.83 -26.14
C ASP A 278 -4.53 34.34 -26.13
N GLN A 279 -5.39 33.76 -26.97
CA GLN A 279 -6.81 34.11 -27.06
C GLN A 279 -7.67 33.32 -26.08
N ALA A 280 -7.14 32.22 -25.52
CA ALA A 280 -7.83 31.37 -24.55
C ALA A 280 -7.54 31.76 -23.10
N LEU A 281 -6.49 32.54 -22.85
CA LEU A 281 -6.10 33.05 -21.53
C LEU A 281 -6.22 34.58 -21.48
N GLU A 282 -6.44 35.12 -20.28
CA GLU A 282 -6.27 36.55 -20.03
C GLU A 282 -4.84 36.79 -19.47
N PRO A 283 -3.96 37.52 -20.18
CA PRO A 283 -2.59 37.81 -19.72
C PRO A 283 -2.48 38.45 -18.33
N ALA A 284 -3.39 39.36 -17.95
CA ALA A 284 -3.41 40.02 -16.65
C ALA A 284 -3.84 39.08 -15.52
N ASP A 285 -4.83 38.23 -15.75
CA ASP A 285 -5.24 37.19 -14.79
C ASP A 285 -4.13 36.14 -14.62
N SER A 286 -3.50 35.74 -15.73
CA SER A 286 -2.35 34.83 -15.73
C SER A 286 -1.15 35.42 -14.97
N ALA A 287 -0.87 36.71 -15.13
CA ALA A 287 0.17 37.42 -14.40
C ALA A 287 -0.10 37.42 -12.88
N ALA A 288 -1.32 37.77 -12.46
CA ALA A 288 -1.72 37.78 -11.06
C ALA A 288 -1.70 36.38 -10.42
N ALA A 289 -2.13 35.36 -11.16
CA ALA A 289 -2.02 33.96 -10.74
C ALA A 289 -0.54 33.56 -10.57
N GLY A 290 0.33 33.96 -11.49
CA GLY A 290 1.77 33.75 -11.40
C GLY A 290 2.42 34.40 -10.16
N GLU A 291 2.04 35.63 -9.82
CA GLU A 291 2.48 36.31 -8.60
C GLU A 291 2.06 35.55 -7.34
N THR A 292 0.82 35.05 -7.31
CA THR A 292 0.30 34.23 -6.21
C THR A 292 1.14 32.96 -6.02
N VAL A 293 1.47 32.25 -7.11
CA VAL A 293 2.34 31.06 -7.06
C VAL A 293 3.70 31.41 -6.48
N ARG A 294 4.36 32.47 -6.97
CA ARG A 294 5.68 32.89 -6.48
C ARG A 294 5.67 33.26 -5.01
N ALA A 295 4.66 34.01 -4.56
CA ALA A 295 4.52 34.40 -3.16
C ALA A 295 4.38 33.19 -2.23
N LEU A 296 3.57 32.20 -2.62
CA LEU A 296 3.37 31.00 -1.82
C LEU A 296 4.59 30.06 -1.85
N TYR A 297 5.31 29.96 -2.96
CA TYR A 297 6.60 29.27 -3.01
C TYR A 297 7.65 29.95 -2.11
N GLN A 298 7.60 31.28 -1.97
CA GLN A 298 8.45 31.99 -1.02
C GLN A 298 8.07 31.67 0.44
N VAL A 299 6.79 31.63 0.78
CA VAL A 299 6.31 31.21 2.12
C VAL A 299 6.75 29.77 2.43
N ALA A 300 6.78 28.89 1.42
CA ALA A 300 7.25 27.52 1.53
C ALA A 300 8.78 27.37 1.65
N GLY A 301 9.55 28.48 1.59
CA GLY A 301 11.01 28.44 1.59
C GLY A 301 11.61 27.90 0.27
N ALA A 302 10.83 27.91 -0.81
CA ALA A 302 11.14 27.29 -2.10
C ALA A 302 11.15 28.32 -3.26
N ALA A 303 11.37 29.62 -2.98
CA ALA A 303 11.27 30.70 -3.96
C ALA A 303 12.07 30.46 -5.26
N GLY A 304 13.26 29.86 -5.16
CA GLY A 304 14.11 29.56 -6.31
C GLY A 304 13.68 28.36 -7.15
N LEU A 305 12.60 27.67 -6.79
CA LEU A 305 12.12 26.45 -7.45
C LEU A 305 10.88 26.69 -8.34
N ALA A 306 10.28 27.87 -8.32
CA ALA A 306 9.16 28.22 -9.19
C ALA A 306 9.52 29.33 -10.19
N GLU A 307 9.43 29.01 -11.48
CA GLU A 307 9.54 29.97 -12.58
C GLU A 307 8.20 30.13 -13.29
N VAL A 308 7.81 31.38 -13.53
CA VAL A 308 6.59 31.74 -14.27
C VAL A 308 6.98 32.70 -15.38
N LEU A 309 6.73 32.34 -16.63
CA LEU A 309 7.19 33.07 -17.83
C LEU A 309 6.01 33.55 -18.68
N ALA A 310 6.03 34.82 -19.04
CA ALA A 310 5.14 35.39 -20.05
C ALA A 310 5.93 35.51 -21.35
N LEU A 311 5.51 34.79 -22.40
CA LEU A 311 6.26 34.68 -23.65
C LEU A 311 5.53 35.37 -24.82
N PRO A 312 6.23 35.91 -25.83
CA PRO A 312 5.63 36.51 -27.01
C PRO A 312 5.10 35.44 -27.98
N MET A 313 4.14 34.64 -27.52
CA MET A 313 3.49 33.55 -28.24
C MET A 313 1.96 33.59 -28.06
N GLY A 314 1.24 32.79 -28.86
CA GLY A 314 -0.20 32.55 -28.70
C GLY A 314 -0.48 31.45 -27.68
N HIS A 315 -1.49 30.61 -27.94
CA HIS A 315 -1.81 29.43 -27.13
C HIS A 315 -0.86 28.27 -27.45
N GLY A 316 0.40 28.39 -27.04
CA GLY A 316 1.48 27.50 -27.47
C GLY A 316 2.48 27.13 -26.37
N THR A 317 3.60 26.55 -26.78
CA THR A 317 4.71 26.15 -25.90
C THR A 317 6.03 26.81 -26.32
N GLY A 318 6.65 27.56 -25.41
CA GLY A 318 8.07 27.90 -25.42
C GLY A 318 8.91 26.66 -25.13
N VAL A 319 9.22 25.91 -26.19
CA VAL A 319 9.90 24.61 -26.13
C VAL A 319 11.32 24.75 -25.59
N GLU A 320 12.06 25.78 -25.98
CA GLU A 320 13.44 26.01 -25.53
C GLU A 320 13.51 26.33 -24.04
N GLU A 321 12.55 27.12 -23.52
CA GLU A 321 12.43 27.41 -22.10
C GLU A 321 12.10 26.15 -21.29
N ALA A 322 11.18 25.32 -21.78
CA ALA A 322 10.84 24.05 -21.17
C ALA A 322 12.03 23.07 -21.16
N ILE A 323 12.77 22.97 -22.28
CA ILE A 323 14.02 22.21 -22.37
C ILE A 323 15.03 22.74 -21.34
N GLY A 324 15.20 24.05 -21.26
CA GLY A 324 16.12 24.68 -20.31
C GLY A 324 15.78 24.37 -18.86
N PHE A 325 14.51 24.44 -18.49
CA PHE A 325 14.01 24.01 -17.18
C PHE A 325 14.34 22.55 -16.91
N LEU A 326 13.94 21.65 -17.81
CA LEU A 326 14.13 20.21 -17.66
C LEU A 326 15.60 19.83 -17.55
N LYS A 327 16.51 20.46 -18.31
CA LYS A 327 17.97 20.29 -18.12
C LYS A 327 18.37 20.64 -16.70
N ARG A 328 17.99 21.82 -16.20
CA ARG A 328 18.38 22.26 -14.85
C ARG A 328 17.87 21.31 -13.76
N VAL A 329 16.63 20.84 -13.87
CA VAL A 329 16.01 20.02 -12.83
C VAL A 329 16.32 18.53 -12.95
N LEU A 330 16.60 18.01 -14.15
CA LEU A 330 16.91 16.60 -14.39
C LEU A 330 18.40 16.31 -14.48
N ASP A 331 19.25 17.29 -14.86
CA ASP A 331 20.72 17.14 -14.92
C ASP A 331 21.43 17.44 -13.60
N GLY A 332 20.71 17.89 -12.57
CA GLY A 332 21.23 17.87 -11.21
C GLY A 332 21.76 16.46 -10.83
N PRO A 333 22.62 16.35 -9.80
CA PRO A 333 22.90 15.04 -9.21
C PRO A 333 21.54 14.38 -8.95
N ALA A 334 21.33 13.18 -9.51
CA ALA A 334 20.11 12.43 -9.28
C ALA A 334 19.83 12.48 -7.79
N ASP A 335 18.67 13.00 -7.41
CA ASP A 335 18.27 13.35 -6.04
C ASP A 335 19.04 12.49 -5.02
N GLU A 336 19.87 13.11 -4.16
CA GLU A 336 20.57 12.42 -3.06
C GLU A 336 19.58 11.68 -2.14
N GLN A 337 18.28 11.98 -2.28
CA GLN A 337 17.19 11.12 -1.83
C GLN A 337 17.15 9.86 -2.70
N GLY A 338 18.03 8.91 -2.37
CA GLY A 338 17.99 7.55 -2.90
C GLY A 338 16.58 6.94 -2.87
N PRO A 339 16.35 5.83 -3.59
CA PRO A 339 15.03 5.23 -3.71
C PRO A 339 14.36 5.06 -2.33
N PRO A 340 13.03 5.30 -2.22
CA PRO A 340 12.33 5.34 -0.95
C PRO A 340 12.62 4.09 -0.13
N PRO A 341 12.76 4.21 1.20
CA PRO A 341 13.20 3.10 2.02
C PRO A 341 12.25 1.90 1.91
N VAL A 342 12.81 0.70 1.81
CA VAL A 342 12.02 -0.54 1.79
C VAL A 342 11.59 -0.82 3.24
N ALA A 343 10.29 -0.71 3.48
CA ALA A 343 9.71 -0.95 4.79
C ALA A 343 9.79 -2.45 5.16
N PRO A 344 9.91 -2.79 6.45
CA PRO A 344 9.94 -4.20 6.87
C PRO A 344 8.58 -4.89 6.72
N ILE A 345 7.50 -4.14 6.97
CA ILE A 345 6.11 -4.58 6.98
C ILE A 345 5.27 -3.40 6.50
N ARG A 346 4.25 -3.66 5.69
CA ARG A 346 3.24 -2.67 5.30
C ARG A 346 1.84 -3.24 5.50
N VAL A 347 1.00 -2.50 6.21
CA VAL A 347 -0.43 -2.81 6.33
C VAL A 347 -1.17 -1.97 5.30
N GLY A 348 -1.55 -2.62 4.20
CA GLY A 348 -2.26 -2.00 3.10
C GLY A 348 -3.77 -2.09 3.23
N PHE A 349 -4.45 -0.97 3.02
CA PHE A 349 -5.88 -0.92 2.73
C PHE A 349 -6.08 -0.27 1.37
N THR A 350 -6.57 -1.04 0.39
CA THR A 350 -7.06 -0.47 -0.87
C THR A 350 -8.22 0.48 -0.56
N ARG A 351 -8.46 1.45 -1.43
CA ARG A 351 -9.59 2.35 -1.23
C ARG A 351 -10.92 1.62 -1.13
N ALA A 352 -11.14 0.60 -1.96
CA ALA A 352 -12.34 -0.23 -1.87
C ALA A 352 -12.50 -0.83 -0.47
N ALA A 353 -11.43 -1.37 0.11
CA ALA A 353 -11.43 -1.86 1.49
C ALA A 353 -11.66 -0.73 2.50
N ARG A 354 -11.07 0.46 2.32
CA ARG A 354 -11.32 1.62 3.21
C ARG A 354 -12.79 2.04 3.16
N ALA A 355 -13.37 2.15 1.98
CA ALA A 355 -14.78 2.52 1.80
C ALA A 355 -15.70 1.48 2.42
N GLU A 356 -15.41 0.18 2.23
CA GLU A 356 -16.14 -0.90 2.88
C GLU A 356 -16.08 -0.80 4.40
N VAL A 357 -14.88 -0.62 4.96
CA VAL A 357 -14.68 -0.48 6.41
C VAL A 357 -15.41 0.75 6.94
N THR A 358 -15.27 1.91 6.30
CA THR A 358 -15.94 3.13 6.73
C THR A 358 -17.47 2.98 6.69
N ALA A 359 -18.03 2.42 5.62
CA ALA A 359 -19.47 2.18 5.52
C ALA A 359 -19.96 1.20 6.60
N ALA A 360 -19.22 0.13 6.88
CA ALA A 360 -19.57 -0.82 7.95
C ALA A 360 -19.48 -0.18 9.35
N ILE A 361 -18.50 0.72 9.57
CA ILE A 361 -18.39 1.50 10.81
C ILE A 361 -19.54 2.49 10.94
N GLU A 362 -19.90 3.22 9.88
CA GLU A 362 -21.06 4.12 9.86
C GLU A 362 -22.34 3.36 10.23
N GLN A 363 -22.60 2.21 9.61
CA GLN A 363 -23.73 1.34 9.95
C GLN A 363 -23.71 0.87 11.42
N THR A 364 -22.53 0.54 11.93
CA THR A 364 -22.31 0.15 13.33
C THR A 364 -22.69 1.29 14.27
N LEU A 365 -22.24 2.52 13.98
CA LEU A 365 -22.55 3.72 14.75
C LEU A 365 -24.04 4.08 14.68
N ASP A 366 -24.64 4.01 13.49
CA ASP A 366 -26.07 4.29 13.28
C ASP A 366 -26.96 3.30 14.05
N SER A 367 -26.57 2.03 14.11
CA SER A 367 -27.31 0.99 14.84
C SER A 367 -27.16 1.09 16.37
N GLY A 368 -26.07 1.71 16.85
CA GLY A 368 -25.67 1.71 18.26
C GLY A 368 -25.12 0.37 18.79
N VAL A 369 -25.00 -0.67 17.96
CA VAL A 369 -24.46 -1.98 18.35
C VAL A 369 -22.96 -2.00 18.09
N LEU A 370 -22.14 -1.87 19.14
CA LEU A 370 -20.67 -1.74 19.00
C LEU A 370 -19.86 -3.01 19.33
N THR A 371 -20.49 -4.03 19.91
CA THR A 371 -19.87 -5.31 20.29
C THR A 371 -20.91 -6.43 20.32
N ILE A 372 -20.49 -7.69 20.15
CA ILE A 372 -21.37 -8.86 20.05
C ILE A 372 -22.52 -8.60 19.06
N GLY A 373 -22.18 -8.06 17.89
CA GLY A 373 -23.15 -7.71 16.86
C GLY A 373 -23.03 -8.60 15.62
N PRO A 374 -23.77 -8.24 14.56
CA PRO A 374 -23.81 -9.01 13.32
C PRO A 374 -22.46 -9.07 12.58
N LEU A 375 -21.58 -8.06 12.69
CA LEU A 375 -20.28 -8.07 12.02
C LEU A 375 -19.32 -9.06 12.67
N VAL A 376 -19.29 -9.15 14.01
CA VAL A 376 -18.51 -10.18 14.72
C VAL A 376 -19.02 -11.58 14.33
N ALA A 377 -20.33 -11.81 14.35
CA ALA A 377 -20.90 -13.10 13.97
C ALA A 377 -20.57 -13.49 12.51
N ARG A 378 -20.62 -12.51 11.60
CA ARG A 378 -20.22 -12.70 10.21
C ARG A 378 -18.72 -12.98 10.09
N PHE A 379 -17.88 -12.27 10.83
CA PHE A 379 -16.43 -12.48 10.83
C PHE A 379 -16.08 -13.87 11.32
N GLU A 380 -16.71 -14.35 12.40
CA GLU A 380 -16.57 -15.73 12.90
C GLU A 380 -16.94 -16.77 11.83
N ALA A 381 -18.06 -16.57 11.14
CA ALA A 381 -18.51 -17.47 10.08
C ALA A 381 -17.54 -17.50 8.88
N GLU A 382 -17.01 -16.34 8.46
CA GLU A 382 -16.05 -16.26 7.36
C GLU A 382 -14.64 -16.75 7.76
N LEU A 383 -14.27 -16.69 9.05
CA LEU A 383 -13.01 -17.23 9.58
C LEU A 383 -13.01 -18.76 9.64
N ALA A 384 -14.15 -19.38 9.95
CA ALA A 384 -14.24 -20.82 10.23
C ALA A 384 -13.60 -21.73 9.15
N PRO A 385 -13.75 -21.49 7.83
CA PRO A 385 -13.09 -22.30 6.79
C PRO A 385 -11.56 -22.20 6.78
N TRP A 386 -11.01 -21.07 7.26
CA TRP A 386 -9.57 -20.83 7.36
C TRP A 386 -8.99 -21.35 8.67
N ALA A 387 -9.80 -21.38 9.72
CA ALA A 387 -9.44 -21.88 11.05
C ALA A 387 -9.72 -23.39 11.22
N GLY A 388 -10.42 -24.01 10.26
CA GLY A 388 -10.71 -25.46 10.25
C GLY A 388 -11.91 -25.90 11.11
N GLY A 389 -12.73 -24.96 11.60
CA GLY A 389 -13.90 -25.29 12.43
C GLY A 389 -14.62 -24.06 13.01
N PRO A 390 -15.68 -24.27 13.83
CA PRO A 390 -16.37 -23.20 14.54
C PRO A 390 -15.39 -22.32 15.31
N THR A 391 -15.52 -21.00 15.13
CA THR A 391 -14.53 -20.01 15.57
C THR A 391 -15.19 -18.95 16.44
N VAL A 392 -14.55 -18.59 17.55
CA VAL A 392 -14.99 -17.51 18.44
C VAL A 392 -13.97 -16.38 18.40
N ALA A 393 -14.40 -15.20 17.93
CA ALA A 393 -13.54 -14.03 17.79
C ALA A 393 -13.37 -13.29 19.12
N VAL A 394 -12.17 -12.86 19.46
CA VAL A 394 -11.84 -12.21 20.73
C VAL A 394 -10.99 -10.96 20.49
N ASP A 395 -10.78 -10.17 21.53
CA ASP A 395 -10.03 -8.91 21.46
C ASP A 395 -8.53 -9.08 21.14
N SER A 396 -7.92 -10.23 21.43
CA SER A 396 -6.50 -10.49 21.13
C SER A 396 -6.17 -12.00 21.07
N GLY A 397 -5.04 -12.34 20.45
CA GLY A 397 -4.50 -13.72 20.51
C GLY A 397 -4.11 -14.16 21.93
N SER A 398 -3.70 -13.21 22.78
CA SER A 398 -3.42 -13.48 24.21
C SER A 398 -4.66 -13.95 24.96
N SER A 399 -5.82 -13.35 24.66
CA SER A 399 -7.11 -13.73 25.24
C SER A 399 -7.59 -15.08 24.71
N ALA A 400 -7.32 -15.38 23.42
CA ALA A 400 -7.63 -16.68 22.84
C ALA A 400 -6.87 -17.81 23.54
N LEU A 401 -5.57 -17.63 23.78
CA LEU A 401 -4.75 -18.56 24.57
C LEU A 401 -5.31 -18.75 25.97
N GLU A 402 -5.63 -17.64 26.66
CA GLU A 402 -6.15 -17.70 28.02
C GLU A 402 -7.53 -18.39 28.11
N ILE A 403 -8.42 -18.18 27.12
CA ILE A 403 -9.70 -18.90 27.03
C ILE A 403 -9.48 -20.40 26.88
N ALA A 404 -8.62 -20.83 25.95
CA ALA A 404 -8.32 -22.25 25.74
C ALA A 404 -7.75 -22.90 27.03
N LEU A 405 -6.83 -22.20 27.70
CA LEU A 405 -6.20 -22.68 28.93
C LEU A 405 -7.19 -22.75 30.11
N ARG A 406 -8.10 -21.77 30.25
CA ARG A 406 -9.15 -21.80 31.27
C ARG A 406 -10.18 -22.91 31.01
N ASP A 407 -10.52 -23.14 29.75
CA ASP A 407 -11.43 -24.23 29.35
C ASP A 407 -10.82 -25.62 29.61
N ILE A 408 -9.49 -25.77 29.47
CA ILE A 408 -8.77 -26.99 29.86
C ILE A 408 -8.71 -27.18 31.39
N GLY A 409 -8.74 -26.09 32.15
CA GLY A 409 -8.65 -26.12 33.62
C GLY A 409 -7.21 -26.28 34.13
N VAL A 410 -6.30 -25.43 33.65
CA VAL A 410 -4.85 -25.51 33.96
C VAL A 410 -4.45 -24.97 35.34
N THR A 411 -5.38 -24.40 36.11
CA THR A 411 -5.09 -23.76 37.41
C THR A 411 -4.35 -24.70 38.37
N GLY A 412 -3.22 -24.24 38.91
CA GLY A 412 -2.39 -24.99 39.86
C GLY A 412 -1.59 -26.14 39.23
N ARG A 413 -1.58 -26.26 37.90
CA ARG A 413 -0.89 -27.31 37.14
C ARG A 413 0.20 -26.72 36.25
N THR A 414 0.89 -27.56 35.49
CA THR A 414 1.99 -27.12 34.60
C THR A 414 1.55 -27.09 33.15
N VAL A 415 1.93 -26.04 32.43
CA VAL A 415 1.78 -25.91 30.98
C VAL A 415 3.16 -25.89 30.35
N LEU A 416 3.39 -26.78 29.39
CA LEU A 416 4.64 -26.81 28.63
C LEU A 416 4.52 -25.88 27.42
N VAL A 417 5.48 -24.97 27.26
CA VAL A 417 5.50 -24.00 26.15
C VAL A 417 6.85 -24.02 25.44
N PRO A 418 6.94 -23.62 24.15
CA PRO A 418 8.22 -23.48 23.49
C PRO A 418 9.04 -22.39 24.17
N VAL A 419 10.34 -22.61 24.35
CA VAL A 419 11.23 -21.60 24.94
C VAL A 419 11.44 -20.40 23.99
N ASN A 420 11.39 -20.64 22.68
CA ASN A 420 11.43 -19.62 21.64
C ASN A 420 10.00 -19.36 21.13
N THR A 421 9.31 -18.40 21.74
CA THR A 421 7.99 -17.94 21.32
C THR A 421 7.73 -16.54 21.88
N PHE A 422 6.60 -15.93 21.51
CA PHE A 422 6.19 -14.66 22.08
C PHE A 422 5.78 -14.82 23.54
N ILE A 423 6.07 -13.81 24.37
CA ILE A 423 5.74 -13.84 25.81
C ILE A 423 4.25 -14.10 26.10
N ALA A 424 3.35 -13.74 25.18
CA ALA A 424 1.92 -14.00 25.33
C ALA A 424 1.59 -15.48 25.53
N THR A 425 2.34 -16.40 24.89
CA THR A 425 2.14 -17.84 24.99
C THR A 425 2.32 -18.31 26.44
N ALA A 426 3.44 -17.95 27.10
CA ALA A 426 3.69 -18.29 28.50
C ALA A 426 2.83 -17.45 29.47
N ALA A 427 2.68 -16.16 29.20
CA ALA A 427 1.91 -15.26 30.06
C ALA A 427 0.42 -15.62 30.11
N GLY A 428 -0.15 -16.16 29.03
CA GLY A 428 -1.52 -16.69 29.01
C GLY A 428 -1.70 -17.84 30.00
N ALA A 429 -0.75 -18.77 30.07
CA ALA A 429 -0.77 -19.87 31.03
C ALA A 429 -0.67 -19.38 32.48
N LEU A 430 0.23 -18.43 32.76
CA LEU A 430 0.37 -17.83 34.08
C LEU A 430 -0.92 -17.10 34.52
N ARG A 431 -1.55 -16.32 33.63
CA ARG A 431 -2.81 -15.62 33.92
C ARG A 431 -4.00 -16.59 34.09
N ALA A 432 -3.97 -17.73 33.41
CA ALA A 432 -4.91 -18.82 33.63
C ALA A 432 -4.63 -19.60 34.95
N GLY A 433 -3.60 -19.24 35.70
CA GLY A 433 -3.28 -19.82 37.01
C GLY A 433 -2.37 -21.05 36.95
N ALA A 434 -1.73 -21.34 35.81
CA ALA A 434 -0.76 -22.41 35.69
C ALA A 434 0.66 -21.95 36.06
N SER A 435 1.53 -22.91 36.33
CA SER A 435 2.99 -22.77 36.20
C SER A 435 3.41 -23.07 34.75
N VAL A 436 4.53 -22.50 34.33
CA VAL A 436 5.09 -22.73 32.98
C VAL A 436 6.40 -23.48 33.10
N ASP A 437 6.62 -24.43 32.20
CA ASP A 437 7.96 -24.95 31.91
C ASP A 437 8.19 -24.95 30.39
N PHE A 438 9.44 -24.97 29.97
CA PHE A 438 9.87 -24.76 28.60
C PHE A 438 10.35 -26.04 27.92
N VAL A 439 10.06 -26.12 26.62
CA VAL A 439 10.49 -27.16 25.68
C VAL A 439 11.35 -26.51 24.58
N ASP A 440 12.41 -27.20 24.16
CA ASP A 440 13.32 -26.69 23.12
C ASP A 440 12.68 -26.69 21.72
N LEU A 441 13.29 -25.97 20.80
CA LEU A 441 12.87 -25.81 19.40
C LEU A 441 13.28 -27.04 18.57
N GLU A 442 12.44 -27.40 17.60
CA GLU A 442 12.82 -28.27 16.48
C GLU A 442 13.61 -27.48 15.42
N PRO A 443 14.86 -27.87 15.09
CA PRO A 443 15.74 -27.06 14.23
C PRO A 443 15.21 -26.80 12.82
N ASP A 444 14.64 -27.84 12.17
CA ASP A 444 14.26 -27.78 10.76
C ASP A 444 12.80 -27.37 10.56
N GLY A 445 11.91 -27.83 11.44
CA GLY A 445 10.46 -27.57 11.37
C GLY A 445 10.01 -26.33 12.14
N LEU A 446 10.88 -25.72 12.95
CA LEU A 446 10.61 -24.56 13.82
C LEU A 446 9.44 -24.74 14.81
N GLY A 447 9.07 -25.99 15.09
CA GLY A 447 8.06 -26.38 16.06
C GLY A 447 8.65 -26.83 17.40
N LEU A 448 7.87 -27.60 18.17
CA LEU A 448 8.36 -28.23 19.41
C LEU A 448 9.27 -29.42 19.12
N CYS A 449 10.42 -29.51 19.78
CA CYS A 449 11.27 -30.69 19.74
C CYS A 449 10.58 -31.87 20.46
N PRO A 450 10.24 -32.99 19.77
CA PRO A 450 9.52 -34.11 20.40
C PRO A 450 10.30 -34.79 21.53
N ASP A 451 11.63 -34.88 21.41
CA ASP A 451 12.47 -35.50 22.44
C ASP A 451 12.56 -34.62 23.69
N SER A 452 12.78 -33.30 23.50
CA SER A 452 12.73 -32.34 24.61
C SER A 452 11.36 -32.34 25.30
N LEU A 453 10.26 -32.45 24.51
CA LEU A 453 8.92 -32.56 25.06
C LEU A 453 8.76 -33.82 25.92
N ARG A 454 9.19 -34.99 25.40
CA ARG A 454 9.09 -36.27 26.13
C ARG A 454 9.83 -36.19 27.47
N GLU A 455 11.04 -35.64 27.48
CA GLU A 455 11.81 -35.45 28.71
C GLU A 455 11.06 -34.59 29.75
N ARG A 456 10.39 -33.51 29.31
CA ARG A 456 9.60 -32.67 30.23
C ARG A 456 8.35 -33.37 30.72
N LEU A 457 7.64 -34.07 29.85
CA LEU A 457 6.49 -34.86 30.24
C LEU A 457 6.86 -35.93 31.27
N ASP A 458 8.04 -36.57 31.13
CA ASP A 458 8.53 -37.56 32.09
C ASP A 458 8.94 -36.93 33.43
N GLN A 459 9.56 -35.76 33.42
CA GLN A 459 9.99 -35.05 34.64
C GLN A 459 8.81 -34.53 35.47
N HIS A 460 7.76 -34.02 34.83
CA HIS A 460 6.57 -33.49 35.50
C HIS A 460 5.56 -34.59 35.87
N GLY A 461 5.66 -35.76 35.24
CA GLY A 461 4.70 -36.84 35.43
C GLY A 461 3.27 -36.39 35.11
N GLY A 462 2.34 -36.62 36.05
CA GLY A 462 0.92 -36.27 35.88
C GLY A 462 0.56 -34.80 36.12
N SER A 463 1.51 -33.91 36.44
CA SER A 463 1.19 -32.51 36.75
C SER A 463 0.91 -31.64 35.51
N VAL A 464 1.34 -32.09 34.32
CA VAL A 464 1.13 -31.36 33.06
C VAL A 464 -0.35 -31.38 32.69
N ALA A 465 -0.92 -30.18 32.46
CA ALA A 465 -2.32 -30.01 32.08
C ALA A 465 -2.50 -29.68 30.60
N ALA A 466 -1.50 -29.08 29.94
CA ALA A 466 -1.54 -28.77 28.53
C ALA A 466 -0.13 -28.58 27.95
N VAL A 467 -0.02 -28.71 26.63
CA VAL A 467 1.16 -28.34 25.86
C VAL A 467 0.75 -27.31 24.82
N ILE A 468 1.53 -26.24 24.65
CA ILE A 468 1.31 -25.24 23.60
C ILE A 468 2.34 -25.44 22.49
N ALA A 469 1.90 -25.64 21.25
CA ALA A 469 2.73 -25.73 20.06
C ALA A 469 2.62 -24.45 19.24
N MET A 470 3.75 -23.76 19.02
CA MET A 470 3.81 -22.50 18.26
C MET A 470 4.21 -22.76 16.81
N HIS A 471 3.53 -22.09 15.87
CA HIS A 471 3.86 -22.15 14.44
C HIS A 471 4.75 -20.97 14.02
N THR A 472 6.02 -21.02 14.39
CA THR A 472 6.99 -19.92 14.24
C THR A 472 7.09 -19.43 12.79
N GLY A 473 7.05 -18.10 12.58
CA GLY A 473 7.15 -17.49 11.25
C GLY A 473 6.03 -17.82 10.25
N GLY A 474 5.03 -18.62 10.64
CA GLY A 474 4.03 -19.18 9.75
C GLY A 474 4.40 -20.55 9.18
N TYR A 475 5.43 -21.19 9.72
CA TYR A 475 5.83 -22.55 9.38
C TYR A 475 5.15 -23.53 10.33
N VAL A 476 4.54 -24.58 9.77
CA VAL A 476 3.89 -25.65 10.53
C VAL A 476 4.79 -26.88 10.45
N SER A 477 5.27 -27.35 11.60
CA SER A 477 6.18 -28.50 11.69
C SER A 477 5.51 -29.81 11.26
N PRO A 478 6.19 -30.67 10.47
CA PRO A 478 5.72 -32.01 10.13
C PRO A 478 5.77 -32.98 11.31
N LEU A 479 6.45 -32.63 12.41
CA LEU A 479 6.50 -33.44 13.64
C LEU A 479 5.33 -33.16 14.60
N LEU A 480 4.52 -32.13 14.34
CA LEU A 480 3.36 -31.79 15.17
C LEU A 480 2.40 -32.98 15.41
N PRO A 481 2.06 -33.83 14.43
CA PRO A 481 1.23 -35.02 14.67
C PRO A 481 1.84 -35.98 15.71
N ARG A 482 3.16 -36.13 15.75
CA ARG A 482 3.85 -36.98 16.75
C ARG A 482 3.79 -36.36 18.14
N VAL A 483 3.89 -35.03 18.23
CA VAL A 483 3.71 -34.27 19.49
C VAL A 483 2.29 -34.48 20.02
N VAL A 484 1.28 -34.32 19.17
CA VAL A 484 -0.14 -34.53 19.53
C VAL A 484 -0.36 -35.96 20.01
N GLU A 485 0.16 -36.96 19.28
CA GLU A 485 0.02 -38.37 19.65
C GLU A 485 0.65 -38.71 21.00
N GLU A 486 1.86 -38.20 21.30
CA GLU A 486 2.52 -38.39 22.60
C GLU A 486 1.71 -37.76 23.74
N CYS A 487 1.20 -36.55 23.55
CA CYS A 487 0.36 -35.87 24.55
C CYS A 487 -0.96 -36.63 24.78
N HIS A 488 -1.61 -37.09 23.71
CA HIS A 488 -2.87 -37.85 23.79
C HIS A 488 -2.72 -39.18 24.52
N ARG A 489 -1.60 -39.90 24.34
CA ARG A 489 -1.30 -41.11 25.13
C ARG A 489 -1.29 -40.87 26.64
N ARG A 490 -1.02 -39.63 27.06
CA ARG A 490 -0.98 -39.20 28.47
C ARG A 490 -2.24 -38.43 28.90
N GLY A 491 -3.23 -38.29 28.02
CA GLY A 491 -4.45 -37.51 28.28
C GLY A 491 -4.21 -36.01 28.40
N ILE A 492 -3.17 -35.48 27.76
CA ILE A 492 -2.80 -34.07 27.80
C ILE A 492 -3.25 -33.40 26.49
N PRO A 493 -4.11 -32.36 26.53
CA PRO A 493 -4.50 -31.61 25.34
C PRO A 493 -3.36 -30.73 24.82
N VAL A 494 -3.37 -30.51 23.51
CA VAL A 494 -2.42 -29.64 22.81
C VAL A 494 -3.15 -28.41 22.24
N ILE A 495 -2.59 -27.23 22.51
CA ILE A 495 -3.05 -25.95 21.96
C ILE A 495 -2.07 -25.54 20.87
N GLU A 496 -2.57 -25.29 19.67
CA GLU A 496 -1.82 -24.62 18.62
C GLU A 496 -1.89 -23.09 18.83
N ASP A 497 -0.74 -22.46 19.03
CA ASP A 497 -0.56 -21.02 18.86
C ASP A 497 -0.28 -20.75 17.38
N ALA A 498 -1.37 -20.48 16.64
CA ALA A 498 -1.37 -20.20 15.21
C ALA A 498 -1.36 -18.69 14.93
N ALA A 499 -0.92 -17.85 15.88
CA ALA A 499 -0.83 -16.40 15.71
C ALA A 499 0.02 -15.97 14.50
N HIS A 500 0.99 -16.80 14.09
CA HIS A 500 1.83 -16.57 12.90
C HIS A 500 1.39 -17.36 11.67
N ALA A 501 0.47 -18.30 11.82
CA ALA A 501 0.20 -19.33 10.82
C ALA A 501 -1.23 -19.35 10.31
N PHE A 502 -2.05 -18.33 10.59
CA PHE A 502 -3.36 -18.21 9.95
C PHE A 502 -3.21 -18.26 8.41
N GLY A 503 -3.94 -19.18 7.77
CA GLY A 503 -3.82 -19.50 6.33
C GLY A 503 -2.80 -20.59 5.97
N SER A 504 -1.93 -21.00 6.89
CA SER A 504 -0.98 -22.10 6.70
C SER A 504 -1.67 -23.46 6.87
N SER A 505 -1.03 -24.54 6.42
CA SER A 505 -1.56 -25.90 6.54
C SER A 505 -0.46 -26.95 6.62
N LEU A 506 -0.78 -28.13 7.14
CA LEU A 506 0.06 -29.33 7.10
C LEU A 506 -0.78 -30.50 6.59
N GLY A 507 -0.36 -31.13 5.50
CA GLY A 507 -1.10 -32.23 4.88
C GLY A 507 -2.54 -31.85 4.51
N GLY A 508 -2.78 -30.59 4.15
CA GLY A 508 -4.10 -30.04 3.85
C GLY A 508 -4.96 -29.63 5.06
N LYS A 509 -4.54 -29.94 6.30
CA LYS A 509 -5.22 -29.47 7.52
C LYS A 509 -4.75 -28.07 7.90
N ARG A 510 -5.68 -27.17 8.24
CA ARG A 510 -5.37 -25.78 8.59
C ARG A 510 -4.58 -25.72 9.90
N ALA A 511 -3.57 -24.84 9.96
CA ALA A 511 -2.88 -24.53 11.21
C ALA A 511 -3.89 -24.04 12.26
N GLY A 512 -3.86 -24.62 13.45
CA GLY A 512 -4.86 -24.41 14.50
C GLY A 512 -6.01 -25.44 14.52
N SER A 513 -6.05 -26.39 13.57
CA SER A 513 -7.03 -27.48 13.51
C SER A 513 -6.41 -28.88 13.48
N ILE A 514 -5.11 -28.97 13.75
CA ILE A 514 -4.36 -30.22 13.78
C ILE A 514 -4.42 -30.86 15.18
N ALA A 515 -4.45 -30.03 16.21
CA ALA A 515 -4.52 -30.41 17.63
C ALA A 515 -5.92 -30.17 18.24
N ASP A 516 -6.01 -30.18 19.57
CA ASP A 516 -7.28 -30.07 20.31
C ASP A 516 -7.86 -28.65 20.30
N TYR A 517 -6.99 -27.64 20.31
CA TYR A 517 -7.36 -26.22 20.28
C TYR A 517 -6.49 -25.45 19.29
N GLY A 518 -7.07 -24.43 18.67
CA GLY A 518 -6.36 -23.47 17.84
C GLY A 518 -6.60 -22.04 18.30
N THR A 519 -5.53 -21.25 18.38
CA THR A 519 -5.58 -19.84 18.78
C THR A 519 -4.92 -18.96 17.73
N TYR A 520 -5.52 -17.80 17.48
CA TYR A 520 -5.12 -16.91 16.38
C TYR A 520 -5.00 -15.46 16.88
N SER A 521 -4.15 -14.68 16.21
CA SER A 521 -4.00 -13.24 16.44
C SER A 521 -4.26 -12.48 15.15
N PHE A 522 -4.95 -11.35 15.28
CA PHE A 522 -5.25 -10.41 14.20
C PHE A 522 -4.67 -9.01 14.47
N TYR A 523 -3.60 -8.97 15.27
CA TYR A 523 -2.77 -7.77 15.53
C TYR A 523 -2.30 -7.12 14.20
N PRO A 524 -2.00 -5.82 14.13
CA PRO A 524 -1.79 -5.10 12.86
C PRO A 524 -0.78 -5.72 11.91
N THR A 525 0.25 -6.38 12.44
CA THR A 525 1.33 -6.95 11.63
C THR A 525 1.04 -8.36 11.10
N LYS A 526 -0.01 -9.05 11.58
CA LYS A 526 -0.33 -10.44 11.19
C LYS A 526 -0.82 -10.52 9.74
N VAL A 527 -0.80 -11.73 9.16
CA VAL A 527 -1.17 -11.96 7.75
C VAL A 527 -2.62 -11.54 7.47
N LEU A 528 -3.50 -11.77 8.44
CA LEU A 528 -4.83 -11.18 8.53
C LEU A 528 -4.85 -10.23 9.73
N THR A 529 -5.41 -9.02 9.58
CA THR A 529 -5.57 -8.07 10.70
C THR A 529 -6.99 -7.53 10.80
N SER A 530 -7.42 -7.29 12.04
CA SER A 530 -8.64 -6.57 12.42
C SER A 530 -8.32 -5.27 13.16
N ALA A 531 -7.12 -4.71 12.94
CA ALA A 531 -6.43 -3.78 13.83
C ALA A 531 -6.05 -4.44 15.17
N GLU A 532 -7.00 -4.72 16.05
CA GLU A 532 -6.80 -5.59 17.21
C GLU A 532 -7.76 -6.77 17.14
N GLY A 533 -7.34 -7.94 17.60
CA GLY A 533 -8.20 -9.11 17.61
C GLY A 533 -7.45 -10.43 17.75
N GLY A 534 -8.23 -11.49 17.95
CA GLY A 534 -7.82 -12.87 17.89
C GLY A 534 -9.01 -13.79 17.70
N ALA A 535 -8.76 -15.08 17.71
CA ALA A 535 -9.82 -16.09 17.69
C ALA A 535 -9.38 -17.37 18.38
N VAL A 536 -10.36 -18.13 18.89
CA VAL A 536 -10.18 -19.46 19.47
C VAL A 536 -11.09 -20.47 18.79
N THR A 537 -10.57 -21.67 18.61
CA THR A 537 -11.23 -22.85 18.02
C THR A 537 -10.90 -24.09 18.84
N ALA A 538 -11.71 -25.12 18.72
CA ALA A 538 -11.43 -26.44 19.26
C ALA A 538 -11.89 -27.54 18.31
N ALA A 539 -11.24 -28.70 18.40
CA ALA A 539 -11.63 -29.90 17.67
C ALA A 539 -13.03 -30.39 18.07
N ASP A 540 -13.39 -30.24 19.35
CA ASP A 540 -14.76 -30.46 19.83
C ASP A 540 -15.61 -29.18 19.66
N PRO A 541 -16.56 -29.15 18.71
CA PRO A 541 -17.38 -27.97 18.47
C PRO A 541 -18.28 -27.61 19.66
N ALA A 542 -18.54 -28.55 20.58
CA ALA A 542 -19.34 -28.28 21.79
C ALA A 542 -18.68 -27.26 22.72
N ARG A 543 -17.34 -27.11 22.66
CA ARG A 543 -16.59 -26.11 23.47
C ARG A 543 -16.82 -24.67 23.04
N THR A 544 -17.37 -24.44 21.84
CA THR A 544 -17.70 -23.10 21.35
C THR A 544 -18.54 -22.33 22.36
N GLU A 545 -19.53 -22.96 23.00
CA GLU A 545 -20.38 -22.30 24.00
C GLU A 545 -19.58 -21.84 25.23
N ALA A 546 -18.62 -22.65 25.70
CA ALA A 546 -17.73 -22.26 26.80
C ALA A 546 -16.88 -21.04 26.42
N PHE A 547 -16.36 -20.98 25.19
CA PHE A 547 -15.58 -19.83 24.70
C PHE A 547 -16.43 -18.55 24.63
N LEU A 548 -17.67 -18.65 24.12
CA LEU A 548 -18.62 -17.54 24.07
C LEU A 548 -18.87 -16.97 25.48
N ARG A 549 -19.04 -17.84 26.48
CA ARG A 549 -19.23 -17.47 27.88
C ARG A 549 -17.98 -16.81 28.46
N LEU A 550 -16.82 -17.45 28.35
CA LEU A 550 -15.55 -16.97 28.91
C LEU A 550 -15.16 -15.59 28.35
N ARG A 551 -15.41 -15.35 27.06
CA ARG A 551 -15.21 -14.06 26.38
C ARG A 551 -16.05 -12.92 26.94
N ASP A 552 -17.22 -13.22 27.52
CA ASP A 552 -18.17 -12.25 28.06
C ASP A 552 -18.41 -12.46 29.55
N HIS A 553 -17.34 -12.37 30.35
CA HIS A 553 -17.38 -12.46 31.82
C HIS A 553 -17.97 -13.77 32.38
N GLY A 554 -17.98 -14.86 31.61
CA GLY A 554 -18.62 -16.12 32.02
C GLY A 554 -20.14 -16.04 32.08
N ARG A 555 -20.75 -15.14 31.31
CA ARG A 555 -22.21 -14.94 31.26
C ARG A 555 -22.88 -16.13 30.59
N VAL A 556 -23.89 -16.71 31.25
CA VAL A 556 -24.53 -17.96 30.78
C VAL A 556 -25.28 -17.85 29.46
N ARG A 557 -25.79 -16.66 29.13
CA ARG A 557 -26.44 -16.34 27.84
C ARG A 557 -26.54 -14.82 27.66
N PRO A 558 -26.68 -14.31 26.43
CA PRO A 558 -26.89 -12.88 26.17
C PRO A 558 -28.03 -12.29 27.01
N GLY A 559 -27.79 -11.12 27.62
CA GLY A 559 -28.77 -10.42 28.46
C GLY A 559 -28.99 -11.00 29.88
N ALA A 560 -28.40 -12.15 30.22
CA ALA A 560 -28.49 -12.68 31.59
C ALA A 560 -27.57 -11.93 32.56
N THR A 561 -27.94 -11.89 33.84
CA THR A 561 -27.10 -11.38 34.94
C THR A 561 -26.34 -12.48 35.68
N LEU A 562 -26.62 -13.76 35.37
CA LEU A 562 -25.93 -14.90 35.96
C LEU A 562 -24.60 -15.15 35.24
N HIS A 563 -23.55 -15.30 36.04
CA HIS A 563 -22.20 -15.66 35.64
C HIS A 563 -21.80 -16.93 36.40
N ASP A 564 -21.52 -18.04 35.69
CA ASP A 564 -21.24 -19.36 36.29
C ASP A 564 -19.78 -19.80 36.14
N SER A 565 -18.99 -19.00 35.45
CA SER A 565 -17.57 -19.23 35.16
C SER A 565 -16.80 -17.92 35.27
N LEU A 566 -15.49 -18.00 35.55
CA LEU A 566 -14.64 -16.82 35.63
C LEU A 566 -14.10 -16.46 34.24
N GLY A 567 -14.91 -15.76 33.46
CA GLY A 567 -14.48 -15.12 32.21
C GLY A 567 -13.92 -13.71 32.42
N SER A 568 -13.69 -12.99 31.32
CA SER A 568 -13.30 -11.57 31.33
C SER A 568 -13.99 -10.81 30.20
N ASN A 569 -13.70 -9.52 30.03
CA ASN A 569 -14.07 -8.79 28.84
C ASN A 569 -13.03 -9.03 27.74
N TRP A 570 -13.26 -10.02 26.90
CA TRP A 570 -12.41 -10.33 25.74
C TRP A 570 -13.17 -10.23 24.42
N ARG A 571 -14.24 -9.41 24.41
CA ARG A 571 -15.12 -9.27 23.25
C ARG A 571 -14.41 -8.48 22.15
N LEU A 572 -14.46 -9.00 20.92
CA LEU A 572 -14.12 -8.21 19.74
C LEU A 572 -15.22 -7.14 19.50
N SER A 573 -14.82 -5.95 19.03
CA SER A 573 -15.77 -4.89 18.65
C SER A 573 -16.26 -5.08 17.21
N GLU A 574 -17.42 -4.52 16.90
CA GLU A 574 -17.96 -4.50 15.53
C GLU A 574 -17.05 -3.70 14.58
N VAL A 575 -16.37 -2.66 15.08
CA VAL A 575 -15.38 -1.88 14.33
C VAL A 575 -14.18 -2.73 13.91
N HIS A 576 -13.62 -3.52 14.83
CA HIS A 576 -12.52 -4.42 14.50
C HIS A 576 -13.00 -5.56 13.58
N ALA A 577 -14.20 -6.09 13.79
CA ALA A 577 -14.78 -7.08 12.89
C ALA A 577 -14.98 -6.53 11.46
N ALA A 578 -15.37 -5.27 11.30
CA ALA A 578 -15.46 -4.60 9.99
C ALA A 578 -14.10 -4.57 9.27
N VAL A 579 -13.03 -4.21 9.99
CA VAL A 579 -11.66 -4.23 9.46
C VAL A 579 -11.24 -5.65 9.08
N GLY A 580 -11.51 -6.63 9.96
CA GLY A 580 -11.20 -8.04 9.75
C GLY A 580 -11.89 -8.63 8.52
N LEU A 581 -13.19 -8.34 8.34
CA LEU A 581 -13.97 -8.78 7.17
C LEU A 581 -13.40 -8.24 5.86
N ALA A 582 -13.09 -6.94 5.80
CA ALA A 582 -12.52 -6.32 4.60
C ALA A 582 -11.15 -6.92 4.23
N GLN A 583 -10.32 -7.27 5.23
CA GLN A 583 -9.05 -7.95 5.01
C GLN A 583 -9.26 -9.42 4.61
N LEU A 584 -10.22 -10.12 5.21
CA LEU A 584 -10.48 -11.54 4.99
C LEU A 584 -10.96 -11.82 3.56
N ARG A 585 -11.80 -10.94 2.99
CA ARG A 585 -12.26 -11.04 1.59
C ARG A 585 -11.12 -11.06 0.57
N ARG A 586 -9.99 -10.46 0.91
CA ARG A 586 -8.78 -10.40 0.07
C ARG A 586 -7.69 -11.37 0.52
N PHE A 587 -7.97 -12.19 1.53
CA PHE A 587 -6.94 -13.01 2.18
C PHE A 587 -6.28 -14.01 1.22
N ALA A 588 -7.07 -14.67 0.37
CA ALA A 588 -6.55 -15.61 -0.63
C ALA A 588 -5.64 -14.92 -1.67
N GLU A 589 -6.05 -13.77 -2.20
CA GLU A 589 -5.24 -12.94 -3.12
C GLU A 589 -3.91 -12.52 -2.47
N ARG A 590 -3.98 -12.02 -1.23
CA ARG A 590 -2.83 -11.50 -0.48
C ARG A 590 -1.84 -12.59 -0.10
N THR A 591 -2.31 -13.75 0.34
CA THR A 591 -1.44 -14.90 0.65
C THR A 591 -0.81 -15.47 -0.60
N ALA A 592 -1.53 -15.54 -1.73
CA ALA A 592 -0.95 -15.92 -3.01
C ALA A 592 0.14 -14.92 -3.49
N ALA A 593 -0.05 -13.61 -3.27
CA ALA A 593 0.98 -12.61 -3.58
C ALA A 593 2.25 -12.80 -2.73
N ARG A 594 2.10 -13.04 -1.42
CA ARG A 594 3.25 -13.38 -0.55
C ARG A 594 3.98 -14.62 -1.03
N ALA A 595 3.25 -15.67 -1.42
CA ALA A 595 3.85 -16.91 -1.91
C ALA A 595 4.65 -16.71 -3.21
N ARG A 596 4.14 -15.89 -4.16
CA ARG A 596 4.90 -15.55 -5.38
C ARG A 596 6.18 -14.78 -5.07
N LEU A 597 6.11 -13.81 -4.15
CA LEU A 597 7.27 -13.03 -3.73
C LEU A 597 8.29 -13.90 -2.98
N ALA A 598 7.84 -14.80 -2.12
CA ALA A 598 8.72 -15.75 -1.43
C ALA A 598 9.46 -16.66 -2.42
N ALA A 599 8.77 -17.22 -3.42
CA ALA A 599 9.40 -18.03 -4.46
C ALA A 599 10.48 -17.26 -5.24
N ARG A 600 10.26 -15.97 -5.52
CA ARG A 600 11.30 -15.11 -6.11
C ARG A 600 12.52 -14.95 -5.20
N TYR A 601 12.33 -14.79 -3.88
CA TYR A 601 13.47 -14.77 -2.97
C TYR A 601 14.20 -16.12 -2.95
N ASP A 602 13.47 -17.24 -2.95
CA ASP A 602 14.08 -18.58 -2.99
C ASP A 602 14.99 -18.74 -4.22
N GLU A 603 14.55 -18.27 -5.39
CA GLU A 603 15.33 -18.28 -6.62
C GLU A 603 16.53 -17.33 -6.57
N GLN A 604 16.32 -16.10 -6.11
CA GLN A 604 17.32 -15.03 -6.17
C GLN A 604 18.40 -15.14 -5.07
N LEU A 605 18.08 -15.75 -3.94
CA LEU A 605 19.02 -15.96 -2.82
C LEU A 605 19.72 -17.32 -2.89
N ALA A 606 19.39 -18.15 -3.88
CA ALA A 606 20.00 -19.46 -4.05
C ALA A 606 21.52 -19.35 -4.20
N GLY A 607 22.27 -19.92 -3.26
CA GLY A 607 23.73 -19.96 -3.30
C GLY A 607 24.44 -18.67 -2.88
N LEU A 608 23.71 -17.67 -2.34
CA LEU A 608 24.34 -16.51 -1.70
C LEU A 608 25.08 -16.96 -0.44
N ALA A 609 26.38 -16.64 -0.34
CA ALA A 609 27.16 -16.86 0.87
C ALA A 609 26.74 -15.87 1.98
N GLY A 610 26.85 -16.28 3.25
CA GLY A 610 26.51 -15.44 4.40
C GLY A 610 25.08 -15.65 4.91
N LEU A 611 24.21 -16.33 4.16
CA LEU A 611 22.89 -16.72 4.62
C LEU A 611 22.40 -18.02 3.96
N ARG A 612 21.48 -18.71 4.62
CA ARG A 612 20.66 -19.79 4.06
C ARG A 612 19.17 -19.48 4.23
N VAL A 613 18.37 -19.80 3.23
CA VAL A 613 16.90 -19.68 3.32
C VAL A 613 16.34 -20.78 4.23
N GLN A 614 15.33 -20.46 5.05
CA GLN A 614 14.57 -21.49 5.77
C GLN A 614 13.66 -22.23 4.79
N PRO A 615 13.89 -23.54 4.53
CA PRO A 615 13.01 -24.30 3.66
C PRO A 615 11.62 -24.43 4.27
N VAL A 616 10.59 -24.47 3.43
CA VAL A 616 9.25 -24.87 3.84
C VAL A 616 9.28 -26.37 4.17
N PRO A 617 8.90 -26.78 5.40
CA PRO A 617 8.92 -28.19 5.78
C PRO A 617 8.01 -29.05 4.90
N GLU A 618 8.36 -30.32 4.73
CA GLU A 618 7.62 -31.26 3.91
C GLU A 618 6.13 -31.33 4.31
N GLY A 619 5.24 -31.28 3.32
CA GLY A 619 3.79 -31.32 3.53
C GLY A 619 3.20 -30.05 4.14
N SER A 620 4.01 -29.04 4.46
CA SER A 620 3.59 -27.75 4.99
C SER A 620 3.31 -26.75 3.87
N THR A 621 2.28 -25.92 4.03
CA THR A 621 2.10 -24.70 3.24
C THR A 621 2.13 -23.51 4.18
N THR A 622 2.96 -22.52 3.91
CA THR A 622 3.06 -21.33 4.77
C THR A 622 2.24 -20.17 4.20
N SER A 623 1.61 -19.41 5.09
CA SER A 623 1.00 -18.11 4.76
C SER A 623 2.03 -16.99 4.62
N TRP A 624 3.31 -17.31 4.81
CA TRP A 624 4.45 -16.41 4.67
C TRP A 624 4.31 -15.16 5.55
N TYR A 625 4.02 -15.37 6.84
CA TYR A 625 4.02 -14.29 7.83
C TYR A 625 5.40 -13.64 7.92
N LYS A 626 6.46 -14.46 7.92
CA LYS A 626 7.85 -14.03 7.78
C LYS A 626 8.53 -14.81 6.68
N TYR A 627 9.42 -14.14 5.94
CA TYR A 627 10.40 -14.81 5.10
C TYR A 627 11.68 -14.96 5.89
N LEU A 628 11.94 -16.18 6.37
CA LEU A 628 13.03 -16.47 7.30
C LEU A 628 14.30 -16.89 6.56
N VAL A 629 15.43 -16.31 6.97
CA VAL A 629 16.77 -16.72 6.61
C VAL A 629 17.58 -16.98 7.88
N HIS A 630 18.60 -17.82 7.79
CA HIS A 630 19.59 -18.02 8.85
C HIS A 630 20.93 -17.51 8.36
N LEU A 631 21.57 -16.67 9.14
CA LEU A 631 22.88 -16.12 8.83
C LEU A 631 23.97 -17.18 9.07
N ASP A 632 25.01 -17.17 8.26
CA ASP A 632 26.17 -18.05 8.44
C ASP A 632 26.96 -17.67 9.70
N GLU A 633 27.74 -18.62 10.21
CA GLU A 633 28.62 -18.36 11.35
C GLU A 633 29.61 -17.22 10.99
N GLY A 634 29.75 -16.25 11.89
CA GLY A 634 30.58 -15.06 11.69
C GLY A 634 29.88 -13.84 11.08
N VAL A 635 28.64 -13.97 10.62
CA VAL A 635 27.84 -12.82 10.16
C VAL A 635 27.10 -12.18 11.34
N ASP A 636 27.48 -10.95 11.72
CA ASP A 636 26.79 -10.20 12.76
C ASP A 636 25.45 -9.63 12.25
N ARG A 637 24.34 -10.09 12.85
CA ARG A 637 22.98 -9.67 12.48
C ARG A 637 22.74 -8.17 12.69
N ALA A 638 23.28 -7.59 13.76
CA ALA A 638 23.10 -6.19 14.09
C ALA A 638 23.87 -5.31 13.11
N GLU A 639 25.10 -5.69 12.75
CA GLU A 639 25.90 -5.04 11.72
C GLU A 639 25.22 -5.11 10.35
N LEU A 640 24.77 -6.31 9.93
CA LEU A 640 24.03 -6.49 8.67
C LEU A 640 22.83 -5.54 8.58
N LYS A 641 22.01 -5.48 9.64
CA LYS A 641 20.86 -4.57 9.70
C LYS A 641 21.26 -3.10 9.63
N ALA A 642 22.32 -2.71 10.32
CA ALA A 642 22.80 -1.34 10.32
C ALA A 642 23.28 -0.93 8.92
N ARG A 643 24.06 -1.78 8.25
CA ARG A 643 24.57 -1.56 6.89
C ARG A 643 23.44 -1.50 5.86
N LEU A 644 22.51 -2.46 5.87
CA LEU A 644 21.33 -2.44 4.97
C LEU A 644 20.51 -1.16 5.12
N ARG A 645 20.35 -0.66 6.35
CA ARG A 645 19.61 0.57 6.61
C ARG A 645 20.37 1.82 6.15
N ALA A 646 21.65 1.93 6.52
CA ALA A 646 22.46 3.12 6.28
C ALA A 646 22.87 3.25 4.81
N GLU A 647 23.31 2.15 4.18
CA GLU A 647 23.85 2.13 2.82
C GLU A 647 22.74 1.98 1.77
N HIS A 648 21.66 1.27 2.10
CA HIS A 648 20.64 0.89 1.11
C HIS A 648 19.22 1.27 1.49
N GLY A 649 18.96 1.90 2.63
CA GLY A 649 17.59 2.28 3.05
C GLY A 649 16.64 1.09 3.23
N ILE A 650 17.17 -0.10 3.56
CA ILE A 650 16.38 -1.32 3.74
C ILE A 650 16.29 -1.64 5.24
N ALA A 651 15.07 -1.87 5.73
CA ALA A 651 14.84 -2.34 7.09
C ALA A 651 14.31 -3.78 7.09
N LEU A 652 14.98 -4.67 7.81
CA LEU A 652 14.54 -6.07 7.98
C LEU A 652 13.33 -6.18 8.91
N ALA A 653 12.53 -7.23 8.72
CA ALA A 653 11.25 -7.45 9.39
C ALA A 653 11.31 -7.91 10.85
N GLY A 654 12.48 -7.76 11.49
CA GLY A 654 12.75 -8.16 12.88
C GLY A 654 12.97 -9.66 13.05
N GLU A 655 12.89 -10.10 14.31
CA GLU A 655 13.14 -11.46 14.79
C GLU A 655 11.86 -12.11 15.34
N VAL A 656 11.86 -13.44 15.44
CA VAL A 656 10.75 -14.29 15.89
C VAL A 656 11.23 -15.54 16.67
N TYR A 657 12.01 -15.47 17.74
CA TYR A 657 12.47 -14.32 18.53
C TYR A 657 13.96 -14.49 18.89
N ASP A 658 14.68 -13.40 19.09
CA ASP A 658 16.12 -13.39 19.42
C ASP A 658 16.43 -13.51 20.92
N LEU A 659 15.47 -13.17 21.77
CA LEU A 659 15.55 -13.37 23.22
C LEU A 659 14.59 -14.48 23.67
N LEU A 660 15.15 -15.61 24.09
CA LEU A 660 14.40 -16.75 24.61
C LEU A 660 13.62 -16.38 25.88
N LEU A 661 12.47 -17.02 26.09
CA LEU A 661 11.64 -16.72 27.25
C LEU A 661 12.37 -17.01 28.57
N CYS A 662 13.18 -18.06 28.65
CA CYS A 662 13.98 -18.36 29.83
C CYS A 662 14.99 -17.26 30.20
N ASP A 663 15.40 -16.43 29.24
CA ASP A 663 16.37 -15.35 29.43
C ASP A 663 15.71 -13.99 29.69
N GLN A 664 14.39 -13.91 29.52
CA GLN A 664 13.63 -12.71 29.86
C GLN A 664 13.72 -12.46 31.38
N PRO A 665 13.86 -11.20 31.85
CA PRO A 665 14.01 -10.91 33.28
C PRO A 665 12.91 -11.48 34.17
N TYR A 666 11.69 -11.64 33.63
CA TYR A 666 10.56 -12.24 34.35
C TYR A 666 10.77 -13.74 34.67
N PHE A 667 11.43 -14.49 33.78
CA PHE A 667 11.62 -15.93 33.90
C PHE A 667 13.02 -16.32 34.38
N ALA A 668 14.04 -15.50 34.13
CA ALA A 668 15.45 -15.84 34.36
C ALA A 668 15.76 -16.43 35.74
N ALA A 669 15.13 -15.93 36.81
CA ALA A 669 15.33 -16.41 38.18
C ALA A 669 14.90 -17.88 38.39
N GLY A 670 13.95 -18.39 37.60
CA GLY A 670 13.42 -19.76 37.71
C GLY A 670 14.06 -20.78 36.79
N PHE A 671 14.81 -20.33 35.76
CA PHE A 671 15.35 -21.20 34.70
C PHE A 671 16.86 -21.09 34.51
N GLY A 672 17.55 -20.35 35.38
CA GLY A 672 19.00 -20.16 35.32
C GLY A 672 19.78 -21.47 35.21
N GLY A 673 20.63 -21.57 34.18
CA GLY A 673 21.50 -22.73 33.95
C GLY A 673 20.91 -23.87 33.10
N ARG A 674 19.64 -23.80 32.68
CA ARG A 674 19.07 -24.79 31.75
C ARG A 674 19.41 -24.43 30.29
N ALA A 675 19.94 -25.38 29.54
CA ALA A 675 20.29 -25.19 28.14
C ALA A 675 19.11 -25.51 27.18
N PHE A 676 18.92 -24.64 26.20
CA PHE A 676 18.03 -24.83 25.06
C PHE A 676 18.81 -24.57 23.76
N PRO A 677 19.74 -25.47 23.40
CA PRO A 677 20.73 -25.23 22.35
C PRO A 677 20.09 -24.95 20.99
N GLN A 678 19.01 -25.63 20.64
CA GLN A 678 18.39 -25.46 19.32
C GLN A 678 17.66 -24.12 19.20
N ALA A 679 16.91 -23.76 20.24
CA ALA A 679 16.30 -22.45 20.32
C ALA A 679 17.33 -21.31 20.35
N ARG A 680 18.46 -21.51 21.03
CA ARG A 680 19.55 -20.53 21.10
C ARG A 680 20.21 -20.34 19.74
N GLU A 681 20.56 -21.43 19.06
CA GLU A 681 21.10 -21.41 17.70
C GLU A 681 20.18 -20.66 16.72
N PHE A 682 18.87 -20.96 16.76
CA PHE A 682 17.89 -20.25 15.95
C PHE A 682 17.82 -18.76 16.32
N ALA A 683 17.69 -18.44 17.60
CA ALA A 683 17.57 -17.06 18.10
C ALA A 683 18.77 -16.18 17.71
N ASP A 684 19.97 -16.76 17.70
CA ASP A 684 21.21 -16.03 17.40
C ASP A 684 21.41 -15.80 15.90
N ARG A 685 20.88 -16.69 15.04
CA ARG A 685 21.20 -16.70 13.61
C ARG A 685 20.07 -16.26 12.67
N HIS A 686 18.81 -16.37 13.08
CA HIS A 686 17.72 -16.05 12.14
C HIS A 686 17.57 -14.54 11.89
N ALA A 687 17.07 -14.19 10.71
CA ALA A 687 16.62 -12.86 10.35
C ALA A 687 15.38 -12.98 9.43
N CYS A 688 14.54 -11.94 9.42
CA CYS A 688 13.37 -11.89 8.53
C CYS A 688 13.54 -10.83 7.45
N LEU A 689 13.45 -11.21 6.19
CA LEU A 689 13.47 -10.26 5.07
C LEU A 689 12.11 -9.54 4.92
N PRO A 690 12.09 -8.33 4.33
CA PRO A 690 10.83 -7.67 3.97
C PRO A 690 9.97 -8.57 3.10
N LEU A 691 8.75 -8.87 3.56
CA LEU A 691 7.76 -9.61 2.79
C LEU A 691 6.35 -9.17 3.16
N TYR A 692 5.68 -8.51 2.22
CA TYR A 692 4.28 -8.08 2.32
C TYR A 692 3.65 -8.05 0.91
N PRO A 693 2.32 -8.17 0.78
CA PRO A 693 1.66 -8.36 -0.52
C PRO A 693 1.94 -7.24 -1.54
N GLU A 694 2.17 -6.02 -1.06
CA GLU A 694 2.44 -4.84 -1.88
C GLU A 694 3.94 -4.63 -2.18
N LEU A 695 4.84 -5.51 -1.72
CA LEU A 695 6.27 -5.43 -2.03
C LEU A 695 6.45 -5.63 -3.54
N THR A 696 7.08 -4.67 -4.20
CA THR A 696 7.30 -4.73 -5.64
C THR A 696 8.53 -5.55 -5.98
N GLU A 697 8.56 -6.12 -7.18
CA GLU A 697 9.74 -6.85 -7.68
C GLU A 697 11.01 -5.97 -7.67
N GLY A 698 10.89 -4.67 -7.98
CA GLY A 698 12.03 -3.74 -7.93
C GLY A 698 12.53 -3.46 -6.51
N GLU A 699 11.65 -3.42 -5.50
CA GLU A 699 12.06 -3.35 -4.10
C GLU A 699 12.74 -4.65 -3.67
N GLN A 700 12.22 -5.80 -4.09
CA GLN A 700 12.82 -7.10 -3.83
C GLN A 700 14.22 -7.25 -4.45
N ASP A 701 14.38 -6.87 -5.72
CA ASP A 701 15.68 -6.90 -6.41
C ASP A 701 16.71 -6.00 -5.71
N ARG A 702 16.28 -4.87 -5.14
CA ARG A 702 17.13 -4.00 -4.32
C ARG A 702 17.52 -4.66 -3.01
N VAL A 703 16.59 -5.36 -2.33
CA VAL A 703 16.90 -6.13 -1.12
C VAL A 703 17.95 -7.20 -1.42
N VAL A 704 17.75 -7.98 -2.49
CA VAL A 704 18.69 -9.04 -2.88
C VAL A 704 20.06 -8.46 -3.24
N ARG A 705 20.11 -7.40 -4.06
CA ARG A 705 21.38 -6.76 -4.41
C ARG A 705 22.13 -6.24 -3.18
N ALA A 706 21.43 -5.58 -2.27
CA ALA A 706 22.03 -5.08 -1.03
C ALA A 706 22.57 -6.23 -0.17
N LEU A 707 21.87 -7.37 -0.12
CA LEU A 707 22.39 -8.55 0.57
C LEU A 707 23.67 -9.10 -0.08
N HIS A 708 23.74 -9.15 -1.43
CA HIS A 708 24.97 -9.51 -2.14
C HIS A 708 26.12 -8.55 -1.84
N GLU A 709 25.87 -7.24 -1.80
CA GLU A 709 26.90 -6.21 -1.55
C GLU A 709 27.37 -6.16 -0.10
N VAL A 710 26.52 -6.52 0.85
CA VAL A 710 26.84 -6.48 2.29
C VAL A 710 27.47 -7.79 2.78
N LEU A 711 27.08 -8.93 2.20
CA LEU A 711 27.53 -10.27 2.62
C LEU A 711 28.61 -10.89 1.72
N GLY A 712 28.69 -10.49 0.44
CA GLY A 712 29.75 -10.89 -0.50
C GLY A 712 30.94 -9.95 -0.43
#